data_AF-A0A024GBL8-F1
#
_entry.id   AF-A0A024GBL8-F1
#
_cell.length_a   1.000
_cell.length_b   1.000
_cell.length_c   1.000
_cell.angle_alpha   90.00
_cell.angle_beta   90.00
_cell.angle_gamma   90.00
#
_symmetry.space_group_name_H-M   'P 1'
#
loop_
_entity.id
_entity.type
_entity.pdbx_description
1 polymer ?
#
loop_
_entity_poly.entity_id
_entity_poly.type
_entity_poly.pdbx_seq_one_letter_code
_entity_poly.pdbx_strand_id
1 'polypeptide(L)'
;MPSEESNEIRKLQQRLVKFTDQLEQIYTILESDPENSECLSLAKDLVEVIRLTKESIESKQRQKSDTCVVHQQEDPVKDSRPDIIDPGLEQAPTINILIGTDCEAKHQDTWYPVRVENVQEDTIQIQFFGFHTKDQINLTELRDISPVEHPITKQDVQIGMRCLARYYVDHQFYECVIAEETSLGVSVVFTGYGNTEEVPLSYLCEVKDEKVNQHEAGQDMQKLESAPQAGFLVGNEAESKVAQSSDSTVCKPIKIPDHLQILPTDTEAEKERKRKRIRALKNLNRQKRLDNERNVKQQGWKAFQHKAKQKRVRGTSGALSIRGESIFASPETVDGRVGVVGSGLGMTMFPDTRKKCVITIGSSRQVIRVLFDTDSLYTWIPTQPSIYYSHFYKSELSATSHPLNRSFVSLFEDTMISGRLIKDILHLTPDVYIRSQTIGQVDQVPLADGVIPYDGVVGFGFDVLELGDAQTPMHALKQSNLLDENVFAFCLGPNGGELRIGEIDPTCYKPPIVFVPVYLSKQWSVRLTGIYVNDKLVVRDAYAYFASGENYISGPDDQVEKLAEQVGAYKFPFTDFYWLRCSKKVNLSFEIGGQLFTFTPDDYIRKVGPICIFMFRHISKMTGQDAWLFGDIFLRKVYTIFKYGNRNESEIGFALAT
;
A
#
# COMPACT_ATOMS: atom_id res chain seq x y z
N MET A 1 28.30 32.30 11.92
CA MET A 1 26.98 32.11 11.28
C MET A 1 25.95 32.93 12.07
N PRO A 2 24.82 33.39 11.49
CA PRO A 2 23.77 34.04 12.28
C PRO A 2 23.09 33.02 13.21
N SER A 3 22.73 33.43 14.44
CA SER A 3 22.03 32.56 15.39
C SER A 3 20.60 32.26 14.97
N GLU A 4 20.04 31.16 15.49
CA GLU A 4 18.71 30.67 15.12
C GLU A 4 17.59 31.69 15.46
N GLU A 5 17.69 32.36 16.60
CA GLU A 5 16.84 33.50 16.97
C GLU A 5 16.95 34.69 16.00
N SER A 6 18.13 34.92 15.42
CA SER A 6 18.31 35.97 14.40
C SER A 6 17.58 35.63 13.10
N ASN A 7 17.28 34.35 12.87
CA ASN A 7 16.39 33.88 11.82
C ASN A 7 14.91 34.00 12.22
N GLU A 8 14.56 33.81 13.51
CA GLU A 8 13.20 34.06 14.00
C GLU A 8 12.79 35.53 13.94
N ILE A 9 13.65 36.46 14.40
CA ILE A 9 13.39 37.90 14.33
C ILE A 9 13.17 38.32 12.87
N ARG A 10 13.95 37.76 11.93
CA ARG A 10 13.78 37.99 10.49
C ARG A 10 12.43 37.48 9.96
N LYS A 11 11.97 36.29 10.39
CA LYS A 11 10.64 35.75 10.05
C LYS A 11 9.50 36.60 10.63
N LEU A 12 9.65 37.12 11.85
CA LEU A 12 8.67 38.03 12.47
C LEU A 12 8.61 39.37 11.72
N GLN A 13 9.76 39.93 11.34
CA GLN A 13 9.83 41.14 10.50
C GLN A 13 9.15 40.93 9.13
N GLN A 14 9.36 39.77 8.48
CA GLN A 14 8.68 39.44 7.23
C GLN A 14 7.15 39.30 7.38
N ARG A 15 6.68 38.69 8.48
CA ARG A 15 5.24 38.64 8.81
C ARG A 15 4.66 40.04 9.07
N LEU A 16 5.39 40.90 9.77
CA LEU A 16 4.97 42.28 10.06
C LEU A 16 4.76 43.11 8.80
N VAL A 17 5.64 42.98 7.80
CA VAL A 17 5.48 43.61 6.48
C VAL A 17 4.19 43.12 5.81
N LYS A 18 3.98 41.79 5.75
CA LYS A 18 2.77 41.22 5.13
C LYS A 18 1.48 41.70 5.82
N PHE A 19 1.43 41.73 7.16
CA PHE A 19 0.25 42.22 7.87
C PHE A 19 -0.02 43.71 7.62
N THR A 20 1.03 44.51 7.43
CA THR A 20 0.90 45.95 7.15
C THR A 20 0.36 46.19 5.73
N ASP A 21 0.88 45.46 4.74
CA ASP A 21 0.37 45.44 3.34
C ASP A 21 -1.11 45.01 3.28
N GLN A 22 -1.49 43.96 4.01
CA GLN A 22 -2.89 43.54 4.11
C GLN A 22 -3.79 44.60 4.77
N LEU A 23 -3.28 45.39 5.71
CA LEU A 23 -4.03 46.47 6.36
C LEU A 23 -4.23 47.67 5.41
N GLU A 24 -3.20 48.02 4.64
CA GLU A 24 -3.27 49.06 3.60
C GLU A 24 -4.32 48.72 2.54
N GLN A 25 -4.35 47.47 2.07
CA GLN A 25 -5.37 46.97 1.15
C GLN A 25 -6.80 47.05 1.72
N ILE A 26 -6.99 46.73 3.01
CA ILE A 26 -8.30 46.88 3.69
C ILE A 26 -8.70 48.35 3.82
N TYR A 27 -7.75 49.26 4.06
CA TYR A 27 -8.05 50.69 4.07
C TYR A 27 -8.43 51.22 2.68
N THR A 28 -7.82 50.75 1.59
CA THR A 28 -8.26 51.09 0.22
C THR A 28 -9.70 50.64 -0.05
N ILE A 29 -10.12 49.50 0.52
CA ILE A 29 -11.53 49.04 0.43
C ILE A 29 -12.44 49.96 1.26
N LEU A 30 -12.06 50.31 2.49
CA LEU A 30 -12.82 51.22 3.36
C LEU A 30 -12.88 52.67 2.86
N GLU A 31 -11.95 53.12 2.01
CA GLU A 31 -12.06 54.39 1.27
C GLU A 31 -13.18 54.34 0.21
N SER A 32 -13.53 53.16 -0.30
CA SER A 32 -14.61 52.95 -1.27
C SER A 32 -15.96 52.58 -0.66
N ASP A 33 -15.96 51.89 0.49
CA ASP A 33 -17.16 51.52 1.27
C ASP A 33 -16.91 51.70 2.79
N PRO A 34 -17.11 52.91 3.33
CA PRO A 34 -16.77 53.22 4.72
C PRO A 34 -17.65 52.55 5.79
N GLU A 35 -18.85 52.09 5.41
CA GLU A 35 -19.82 51.46 6.33
C GLU A 35 -19.64 49.93 6.41
N ASN A 36 -18.64 49.37 5.71
CA ASN A 36 -18.41 47.93 5.62
C ASN A 36 -17.99 47.32 6.97
N SER A 37 -18.95 46.77 7.70
CA SER A 37 -18.77 46.29 9.07
C SER A 37 -17.78 45.12 9.20
N GLU A 38 -17.66 44.27 8.17
CA GLU A 38 -16.69 43.18 8.12
C GLU A 38 -15.26 43.71 7.94
N CYS A 39 -15.03 44.62 6.99
CA CYS A 39 -13.74 45.27 6.81
C CYS A 39 -13.35 46.14 8.02
N LEU A 40 -14.31 46.81 8.66
CA LEU A 40 -14.11 47.57 9.90
C LEU A 40 -13.77 46.69 11.11
N SER A 41 -14.18 45.42 11.14
CA SER A 41 -13.71 44.46 12.15
C SER A 41 -12.30 43.97 11.80
N LEU A 42 -12.12 43.50 10.57
CA LEU A 42 -10.85 42.93 10.11
C LEU A 42 -9.68 43.92 10.21
N ALA A 43 -9.91 45.21 9.96
CA ALA A 43 -8.91 46.26 10.16
C ALA A 43 -8.49 46.40 11.64
N LYS A 44 -9.43 46.30 12.59
CA LYS A 44 -9.12 46.38 14.04
C LYS A 44 -8.34 45.17 14.50
N ASP A 45 -8.78 43.97 14.10
CA ASP A 45 -8.11 42.72 14.44
C ASP A 45 -6.68 42.67 13.88
N LEU A 46 -6.49 43.14 12.64
CA LEU A 46 -5.18 43.19 11.99
C LEU A 46 -4.24 44.26 12.60
N VAL A 47 -4.76 45.42 13.00
CA VAL A 47 -4.00 46.43 13.76
C VAL A 47 -3.49 45.85 15.09
N GLU A 48 -4.30 45.07 15.79
CA GLU A 48 -3.92 44.43 17.05
C GLU A 48 -2.86 43.33 16.82
N VAL A 49 -2.99 42.52 15.77
CA VAL A 49 -1.97 41.54 15.37
C VAL A 49 -0.64 42.21 15.00
N ILE A 50 -0.68 43.36 14.32
CA ILE A 50 0.51 44.19 14.01
C ILE A 50 1.17 44.71 15.30
N ARG A 51 0.38 45.19 16.28
CA ARG A 51 0.87 45.67 17.58
C ARG A 51 1.59 44.56 18.35
N LEU A 52 0.92 43.42 18.54
CA LEU A 52 1.47 42.24 19.24
C LEU A 52 2.71 41.68 18.53
N THR A 53 2.77 41.75 17.20
CA THR A 53 3.95 41.33 16.42
C THR A 53 5.14 42.28 16.63
N LYS A 54 4.92 43.60 16.69
CA LYS A 54 5.97 44.58 17.01
C LYS A 54 6.52 44.37 18.43
N GLU A 55 5.64 44.22 19.42
CA GLU A 55 6.03 43.97 20.81
C GLU A 55 6.81 42.66 20.99
N SER A 56 6.43 41.61 20.24
CA SER A 56 7.16 40.34 20.20
C SER A 56 8.58 40.49 19.60
N ILE A 57 8.75 41.35 18.59
CA ILE A 57 10.06 41.65 18.00
C ILE A 57 10.92 42.44 18.99
N GLU A 58 10.38 43.48 19.64
CA GLU A 58 11.11 44.26 20.64
C GLU A 58 11.53 43.41 21.84
N SER A 59 10.66 42.54 22.34
CA SER A 59 10.95 41.62 23.45
C SER A 59 12.14 40.72 23.13
N LYS A 60 12.13 40.06 21.96
CA LYS A 60 13.26 39.22 21.49
C LYS A 60 14.53 40.02 21.17
N GLN A 61 14.42 41.28 20.78
CA GLN A 61 15.57 42.15 20.58
C GLN A 61 16.23 42.56 21.91
N ARG A 62 15.45 42.77 22.98
CA ARG A 62 15.98 43.07 24.33
C ARG A 62 16.65 41.84 24.96
N GLN A 63 16.12 40.63 24.75
CA GLN A 63 16.78 39.39 25.21
C GLN A 63 18.19 39.18 24.61
N LYS A 64 18.46 39.76 23.44
CA LYS A 64 19.72 39.61 22.71
C LYS A 64 20.90 40.44 23.27
N SER A 65 20.67 41.44 24.14
CA SER A 65 21.77 42.23 24.72
C SER A 65 22.53 41.51 25.84
N ASP A 66 21.92 40.51 26.47
CA ASP A 66 22.31 40.10 27.83
C ASP A 66 23.21 38.84 27.88
N THR A 67 23.56 38.25 26.74
CA THR A 67 24.19 36.90 26.67
C THR A 67 25.35 36.81 25.66
N CYS A 68 26.59 37.13 26.07
CA CYS A 68 27.81 36.98 25.21
C CYS A 68 29.17 36.91 25.97
N VAL A 69 29.61 35.71 26.45
CA VAL A 69 31.01 35.35 26.82
C VAL A 69 31.16 33.81 26.63
N VAL A 70 31.68 33.26 25.51
CA VAL A 70 33.10 33.02 25.09
C VAL A 70 33.82 31.83 25.76
N HIS A 71 34.08 30.74 25.00
CA HIS A 71 35.43 30.14 24.74
C HIS A 71 35.39 28.95 23.72
N GLN A 72 36.56 28.45 23.27
CA GLN A 72 36.79 27.43 22.21
C GLN A 72 38.04 26.58 22.50
N GLN A 73 38.20 25.36 21.91
CA GLN A 73 39.48 24.75 21.44
C GLN A 73 39.30 23.40 20.67
N GLU A 74 40.39 22.77 20.17
CA GLU A 74 40.45 21.93 18.94
C GLU A 74 41.30 20.61 19.05
N ASP A 75 40.98 19.58 18.21
CA ASP A 75 41.87 18.62 17.46
C ASP A 75 42.88 17.62 18.14
N PRO A 76 43.56 16.65 17.43
CA PRO A 76 43.11 15.65 16.39
C PRO A 76 43.84 14.23 16.36
N VAL A 77 43.59 13.40 15.30
CA VAL A 77 44.55 12.54 14.50
C VAL A 77 44.78 10.98 14.68
N LYS A 78 44.72 10.22 13.53
CA LYS A 78 45.36 8.90 13.12
C LYS A 78 44.99 7.54 13.79
N ASP A 79 45.14 6.30 13.25
CA ASP A 79 45.50 5.59 11.96
C ASP A 79 45.04 4.07 12.10
N SER A 80 45.15 2.97 11.28
CA SER A 80 45.64 2.49 9.93
C SER A 80 44.92 1.13 9.54
N ARG A 81 45.40 0.34 8.54
CA ARG A 81 45.03 -1.10 8.22
C ARG A 81 46.23 -1.92 7.67
N PRO A 82 46.13 -3.27 7.52
CA PRO A 82 46.43 -3.92 6.21
C PRO A 82 45.58 -5.19 5.85
N ASP A 83 45.77 -5.75 4.65
CA ASP A 83 44.96 -6.83 3.99
C ASP A 83 45.75 -8.14 3.67
N ILE A 84 45.05 -9.26 3.36
CA ILE A 84 45.59 -10.55 2.83
C ILE A 84 44.60 -11.16 1.78
N ILE A 85 45.06 -12.06 0.89
CA ILE A 85 44.38 -12.53 -0.35
C ILE A 85 44.02 -14.04 -0.34
N ASP A 86 43.00 -14.41 -1.14
CA ASP A 86 42.42 -15.73 -1.55
C ASP A 86 43.47 -16.74 -2.15
N PRO A 87 43.21 -18.07 -2.40
CA PRO A 87 42.04 -18.64 -3.13
C PRO A 87 41.53 -20.07 -2.77
N GLY A 88 40.39 -20.49 -3.36
CA GLY A 88 40.03 -21.93 -3.52
C GLY A 88 38.65 -22.24 -4.14
N LEU A 89 38.57 -23.16 -5.12
CA LEU A 89 37.32 -23.74 -5.67
C LEU A 89 37.30 -25.26 -5.47
N GLU A 90 36.14 -25.84 -5.16
CA GLU A 90 35.87 -27.30 -5.23
C GLU A 90 34.50 -27.60 -5.88
N GLN A 91 34.25 -28.87 -6.21
CA GLN A 91 33.18 -29.33 -7.11
C GLN A 91 32.04 -30.08 -6.37
N ALA A 92 30.86 -30.17 -6.99
CA ALA A 92 29.66 -30.77 -6.39
C ALA A 92 29.54 -32.30 -6.64
N PRO A 93 28.96 -33.08 -5.71
CA PRO A 93 28.80 -34.53 -5.83
C PRO A 93 27.56 -34.97 -6.63
N THR A 94 27.57 -36.22 -7.11
CA THR A 94 26.46 -36.85 -7.85
C THR A 94 25.59 -37.70 -6.92
N ILE A 95 24.25 -37.57 -7.01
CA ILE A 95 23.28 -38.30 -6.16
C ILE A 95 22.58 -39.41 -6.99
N ASN A 96 22.50 -40.63 -6.45
CA ASN A 96 21.76 -41.74 -7.05
C ASN A 96 20.31 -41.76 -6.53
N ILE A 97 19.38 -41.17 -7.27
CA ILE A 97 17.99 -41.00 -6.84
C ILE A 97 17.11 -42.15 -7.34
N LEU A 98 16.30 -42.73 -6.44
CA LEU A 98 15.36 -43.81 -6.74
C LEU A 98 13.90 -43.31 -6.76
N ILE A 99 13.05 -44.00 -7.51
CA ILE A 99 11.61 -43.75 -7.52
C ILE A 99 11.02 -44.14 -6.16
N GLY A 100 10.23 -43.24 -5.57
CA GLY A 100 9.64 -43.36 -4.23
C GLY A 100 10.49 -42.77 -3.10
N THR A 101 11.70 -42.28 -3.37
CA THR A 101 12.55 -41.62 -2.37
C THR A 101 11.97 -40.26 -1.95
N ASP A 102 12.04 -39.97 -0.65
CA ASP A 102 11.78 -38.64 -0.08
C ASP A 102 13.08 -37.83 -0.04
N CYS A 103 13.05 -36.63 -0.60
CA CYS A 103 14.18 -35.70 -0.70
C CYS A 103 13.71 -34.26 -0.53
N GLU A 104 14.62 -33.29 -0.58
CA GLU A 104 14.30 -31.87 -0.56
C GLU A 104 14.58 -31.21 -1.91
N ALA A 105 13.61 -30.47 -2.45
CA ALA A 105 13.74 -29.70 -3.69
C ALA A 105 13.78 -28.19 -3.43
N LYS A 106 14.61 -27.47 -4.17
CA LYS A 106 14.71 -26.00 -4.08
C LYS A 106 13.63 -25.32 -4.92
N HIS A 107 12.79 -24.50 -4.30
CA HIS A 107 11.82 -23.64 -4.99
C HIS A 107 11.78 -22.25 -4.33
N GLN A 108 11.95 -21.17 -5.10
CA GLN A 108 11.98 -19.78 -4.59
C GLN A 108 12.91 -19.61 -3.35
N ASP A 109 14.15 -20.06 -3.48
CA ASP A 109 15.20 -20.11 -2.43
C ASP A 109 14.86 -20.86 -1.12
N THR A 110 13.72 -21.54 -1.04
CA THR A 110 13.33 -22.41 0.08
C THR A 110 13.44 -23.88 -0.33
N TRP A 111 13.84 -24.75 0.60
CA TRP A 111 13.88 -26.20 0.39
C TRP A 111 12.61 -26.84 0.93
N TYR A 112 11.87 -27.57 0.08
CA TYR A 112 10.61 -28.22 0.43
C TYR A 112 10.75 -29.74 0.41
N PRO A 113 10.11 -30.48 1.33
CA PRO A 113 10.00 -31.94 1.23
C PRO A 113 9.20 -32.34 -0.02
N VAL A 114 9.77 -33.26 -0.78
CA VAL A 114 9.15 -33.83 -1.99
C VAL A 114 9.36 -35.34 -2.04
N ARG A 115 8.44 -36.05 -2.71
CA ARG A 115 8.64 -37.45 -3.10
C ARG A 115 8.90 -37.54 -4.60
N VAL A 116 9.87 -38.36 -4.98
CA VAL A 116 10.16 -38.68 -6.39
C VAL A 116 9.13 -39.68 -6.92
N GLU A 117 8.36 -39.30 -7.93
CA GLU A 117 7.42 -40.23 -8.60
C GLU A 117 8.03 -40.93 -9.82
N ASN A 118 8.89 -40.24 -10.56
CA ASN A 118 9.41 -40.74 -11.83
C ASN A 118 10.77 -40.11 -12.15
N VAL A 119 11.68 -40.92 -12.70
CA VAL A 119 13.02 -40.49 -13.12
C VAL A 119 13.14 -40.78 -14.61
N GLN A 120 13.34 -39.72 -15.40
CA GLN A 120 13.63 -39.78 -16.84
C GLN A 120 15.07 -39.29 -17.03
N GLU A 121 15.72 -39.65 -18.15
CA GLU A 121 17.19 -39.59 -18.30
C GLU A 121 17.83 -38.23 -17.96
N ASP A 122 17.15 -37.11 -18.24
CA ASP A 122 17.60 -35.74 -17.90
C ASP A 122 16.69 -35.00 -16.88
N THR A 123 15.57 -35.57 -16.42
CA THR A 123 14.61 -34.84 -15.55
C THR A 123 13.85 -35.73 -14.56
N ILE A 124 13.54 -35.18 -13.38
CA ILE A 124 12.82 -35.88 -12.31
C ILE A 124 11.46 -35.24 -12.08
N GLN A 125 10.41 -36.07 -12.03
CA GLN A 125 9.07 -35.64 -11.62
C GLN A 125 8.91 -35.85 -10.12
N ILE A 126 8.61 -34.76 -9.42
CA ILE A 126 8.44 -34.68 -7.97
C ILE A 126 7.00 -34.35 -7.59
N GLN A 127 6.60 -34.75 -6.38
CA GLN A 127 5.36 -34.27 -5.74
C GLN A 127 5.67 -33.62 -4.39
N PHE A 128 5.15 -32.42 -4.16
CA PHE A 128 5.32 -31.69 -2.90
C PHE A 128 4.38 -32.21 -1.80
N PHE A 129 4.92 -32.43 -0.60
CA PHE A 129 4.12 -32.69 0.59
C PHE A 129 3.26 -31.46 0.96
N GLY A 130 2.06 -31.68 1.48
CA GLY A 130 1.08 -30.67 1.92
C GLY A 130 0.38 -29.91 0.79
N PHE A 131 1.05 -29.72 -0.36
CA PHE A 131 0.47 -29.08 -1.54
C PHE A 131 -0.06 -30.09 -2.57
N HIS A 132 0.49 -31.30 -2.59
CA HIS A 132 0.23 -32.38 -3.56
C HIS A 132 0.42 -32.00 -5.05
N THR A 133 0.93 -30.80 -5.34
CA THR A 133 1.34 -30.34 -6.66
C THR A 133 2.51 -31.17 -7.17
N LYS A 134 2.56 -31.35 -8.50
CA LYS A 134 3.64 -32.05 -9.19
C LYS A 134 4.42 -31.07 -10.05
N ASP A 135 5.73 -31.28 -10.13
CA ASP A 135 6.67 -30.41 -10.85
C ASP A 135 7.80 -31.24 -11.46
N GLN A 136 8.55 -30.67 -12.41
CA GLN A 136 9.60 -31.35 -13.16
C GLN A 136 10.90 -30.56 -13.07
N ILE A 137 11.87 -31.09 -12.32
CA ILE A 137 13.09 -30.37 -11.94
C ILE A 137 14.37 -31.11 -12.36
N ASN A 138 15.48 -30.37 -12.33
CA ASN A 138 16.81 -30.89 -12.68
C ASN A 138 17.52 -31.46 -11.43
N LEU A 139 18.42 -32.42 -11.65
CA LEU A 139 19.23 -33.07 -10.61
C LEU A 139 20.00 -32.09 -9.72
N THR A 140 20.38 -30.92 -10.25
CA THR A 140 21.10 -29.86 -9.53
C THR A 140 20.28 -29.12 -8.47
N GLU A 141 18.95 -29.34 -8.43
CA GLU A 141 18.02 -28.63 -7.53
C GLU A 141 17.45 -29.54 -6.42
N LEU A 142 18.02 -30.74 -6.27
CA LEU A 142 17.67 -31.76 -5.29
C LEU A 142 18.79 -31.98 -4.27
N ARG A 143 18.41 -32.30 -3.04
CA ARG A 143 19.31 -32.81 -1.99
C ARG A 143 18.63 -33.87 -1.13
N ASP A 144 19.41 -34.78 -0.57
CA ASP A 144 18.91 -35.77 0.37
C ASP A 144 18.45 -35.12 1.69
N ILE A 145 17.46 -35.76 2.33
CA ILE A 145 17.02 -35.38 3.68
C ILE A 145 18.10 -35.76 4.69
N SER A 146 18.63 -34.77 5.43
CA SER A 146 19.58 -35.01 6.51
C SER A 146 19.02 -35.99 7.54
N PRO A 147 19.76 -37.05 7.94
CA PRO A 147 19.27 -38.05 8.88
C PRO A 147 19.04 -37.44 10.27
N VAL A 148 17.99 -37.91 10.94
CA VAL A 148 17.54 -37.43 12.24
C VAL A 148 17.94 -38.41 13.33
N GLU A 149 18.35 -37.90 14.50
CA GLU A 149 18.54 -38.74 15.70
C GLU A 149 17.20 -39.29 16.22
N HIS A 150 17.14 -40.58 16.56
CA HIS A 150 15.95 -41.26 17.11
C HIS A 150 14.70 -41.11 16.20
N PRO A 151 14.78 -41.52 14.91
CA PRO A 151 13.68 -41.36 13.97
C PRO A 151 12.53 -42.32 14.29
N ILE A 152 11.29 -41.82 14.24
CA ILE A 152 10.09 -42.63 14.45
C ILE A 152 9.85 -43.52 13.22
N THR A 153 9.77 -44.84 13.41
CA THR A 153 9.49 -45.76 12.29
C THR A 153 8.00 -45.78 11.96
N LYS A 154 7.65 -46.18 10.73
CA LYS A 154 6.24 -46.29 10.30
C LYS A 154 5.40 -47.25 11.17
N GLN A 155 6.03 -48.17 11.91
CA GLN A 155 5.33 -49.13 12.77
C GLN A 155 4.94 -48.52 14.14
N ASP A 156 5.61 -47.44 14.55
CA ASP A 156 5.45 -46.79 15.85
C ASP A 156 4.54 -45.54 15.77
N VAL A 157 4.17 -45.13 14.55
CA VAL A 157 3.24 -44.01 14.30
C VAL A 157 1.85 -44.32 14.85
N GLN A 158 1.44 -43.56 15.87
CA GLN A 158 0.08 -43.59 16.42
C GLN A 158 -0.59 -42.23 16.32
N ILE A 159 -1.85 -42.20 15.88
CA ILE A 159 -2.66 -40.97 15.86
C ILE A 159 -2.88 -40.50 17.31
N GLY A 160 -2.58 -39.23 17.58
CA GLY A 160 -2.54 -38.64 18.91
C GLY A 160 -1.18 -38.71 19.60
N MET A 161 -0.17 -39.37 19.02
CA MET A 161 1.18 -39.42 19.58
C MET A 161 1.86 -38.04 19.55
N ARG A 162 2.52 -37.69 20.67
CA ARG A 162 3.40 -36.52 20.76
C ARG A 162 4.79 -36.87 20.23
N CYS A 163 5.33 -36.04 19.36
CA CYS A 163 6.66 -36.21 18.78
C CYS A 163 7.26 -34.85 18.41
N LEU A 164 8.53 -34.84 18.04
CA LEU A 164 9.19 -33.68 17.45
C LEU A 164 9.17 -33.82 15.92
N ALA A 165 8.76 -32.77 15.21
CA ALA A 165 8.80 -32.71 13.75
C ALA A 165 9.72 -31.59 13.27
N ARG A 166 10.57 -31.88 12.28
CA ARG A 166 11.40 -30.88 11.60
C ARG A 166 10.52 -29.99 10.71
N TYR A 167 10.56 -28.67 10.91
CA TYR A 167 9.89 -27.71 10.03
C TYR A 167 10.80 -27.37 8.84
N TYR A 168 10.29 -27.43 7.62
CA TYR A 168 11.16 -27.34 6.42
C TYR A 168 11.75 -25.95 6.16
N VAL A 169 11.16 -24.90 6.73
CA VAL A 169 11.53 -23.50 6.47
C VAL A 169 12.81 -23.08 7.22
N ASP A 170 13.00 -23.58 8.43
CA ASP A 170 14.15 -23.26 9.30
C ASP A 170 14.97 -24.49 9.72
N HIS A 171 14.52 -25.69 9.32
CA HIS A 171 15.07 -27.00 9.67
C HIS A 171 15.15 -27.28 11.18
N GLN A 172 14.39 -26.57 12.01
CA GLN A 172 14.32 -26.80 13.46
C GLN A 172 13.24 -27.82 13.80
N PHE A 173 13.40 -28.49 14.96
CA PHE A 173 12.42 -29.43 15.50
C PHE A 173 11.47 -28.72 16.46
N TYR A 174 10.18 -28.98 16.29
CA TYR A 174 9.11 -28.43 17.12
C TYR A 174 8.19 -29.55 17.61
N GLU A 175 7.64 -29.39 18.82
CA GLU A 175 6.62 -30.31 19.33
C GLU A 175 5.38 -30.33 18.43
N CYS A 176 4.88 -31.53 18.16
CA CYS A 176 3.67 -31.75 17.40
C CYS A 176 2.90 -33.00 17.89
N VAL A 177 1.65 -33.09 17.47
CA VAL A 177 0.79 -34.27 17.63
C VAL A 177 0.44 -34.80 16.24
N ILE A 178 0.60 -36.11 16.03
CA ILE A 178 0.19 -36.77 14.77
C ILE A 178 -1.35 -36.77 14.70
N ALA A 179 -1.92 -36.13 13.69
CA ALA A 179 -3.37 -36.00 13.52
C ALA A 179 -3.97 -37.08 12.61
N GLU A 180 -3.28 -37.44 11.53
CA GLU A 180 -3.68 -38.49 10.59
C GLU A 180 -2.46 -39.01 9.81
N GLU A 181 -2.51 -40.27 9.39
CA GLU A 181 -1.57 -40.82 8.40
C GLU A 181 -2.09 -40.51 6.99
N THR A 182 -1.22 -40.08 6.09
CA THR A 182 -1.58 -39.66 4.72
C THR A 182 -1.00 -40.61 3.66
N SER A 183 -1.33 -40.39 2.39
CA SER A 183 -0.76 -41.17 1.29
C SER A 183 0.72 -40.86 1.02
N LEU A 184 1.23 -39.72 1.47
CA LEU A 184 2.66 -39.36 1.35
C LEU A 184 3.43 -39.58 2.65
N GLY A 185 2.88 -39.20 3.80
CA GLY A 185 3.54 -39.30 5.09
C GLY A 185 2.57 -39.19 6.25
N VAL A 186 2.71 -38.15 7.07
CA VAL A 186 1.90 -37.92 8.26
C VAL A 186 1.54 -36.45 8.39
N SER A 187 0.28 -36.20 8.75
CA SER A 187 -0.25 -34.86 9.04
C SER A 187 -0.03 -34.58 10.53
N VAL A 188 0.75 -33.56 10.84
CA VAL A 188 1.12 -33.20 12.23
C VAL A 188 0.63 -31.81 12.59
N VAL A 189 0.10 -31.66 13.81
CA VAL A 189 -0.33 -30.37 14.38
C VAL A 189 0.73 -29.90 15.36
N PHE A 190 1.43 -28.81 15.03
CA PHE A 190 2.47 -28.24 15.90
C PHE A 190 1.85 -27.62 17.16
N THR A 191 2.23 -28.09 18.35
CA THR A 191 1.52 -27.77 19.61
C THR A 191 1.65 -26.30 20.00
N GLY A 192 2.80 -25.67 19.74
CA GLY A 192 3.07 -24.27 20.04
C GLY A 192 2.38 -23.26 19.09
N TYR A 193 1.95 -23.70 17.90
CA TYR A 193 1.50 -22.82 16.82
C TYR A 193 0.07 -23.09 16.34
N GLY A 194 -0.41 -24.33 16.44
CA GLY A 194 -1.75 -24.76 16.02
C GLY A 194 -1.93 -24.90 14.50
N ASN A 195 -0.86 -24.82 13.70
CA ASN A 195 -0.91 -25.18 12.28
C ASN A 195 -0.74 -26.69 12.09
N THR A 196 -1.48 -27.24 11.12
CA THR A 196 -1.29 -28.59 10.60
C THR A 196 -0.41 -28.54 9.35
N GLU A 197 0.57 -29.43 9.23
CA GLU A 197 1.29 -29.67 7.97
C GLU A 197 1.51 -31.17 7.74
N GLU A 198 1.56 -31.57 6.46
CA GLU A 198 1.95 -32.91 6.05
C GLU A 198 3.48 -32.97 5.92
N VAL A 199 4.12 -33.93 6.60
CA VAL A 199 5.58 -34.13 6.59
C VAL A 199 5.94 -35.59 6.27
N PRO A 200 7.11 -35.87 5.67
CA PRO A 200 7.62 -37.23 5.54
C PRO A 200 8.01 -37.79 6.92
N LEU A 201 8.00 -39.11 7.06
CA LEU A 201 8.36 -39.79 8.31
C LEU A 201 9.81 -39.50 8.75
N SER A 202 10.70 -39.24 7.78
CA SER A 202 12.09 -38.82 8.02
C SER A 202 12.24 -37.45 8.69
N TYR A 203 11.14 -36.71 8.93
CA TYR A 203 11.14 -35.48 9.71
C TYR A 203 10.76 -35.70 11.19
N LEU A 204 10.31 -36.89 11.58
CA LEU A 204 9.83 -37.18 12.94
C LEU A 204 10.89 -37.82 13.82
N CYS A 205 10.99 -37.37 15.07
CA CYS A 205 11.76 -38.03 16.13
C CYS A 205 11.06 -38.03 17.48
N GLU A 206 11.50 -38.92 18.37
CA GLU A 206 10.95 -39.12 19.70
C GLU A 206 11.27 -37.95 20.67
N VAL A 207 10.40 -37.74 21.65
CA VAL A 207 10.64 -36.77 22.73
C VAL A 207 11.54 -37.43 23.79
N LYS A 208 12.72 -36.85 24.05
CA LYS A 208 13.64 -37.32 25.10
C LYS A 208 13.19 -36.82 26.48
N ASP A 209 12.52 -37.66 27.27
CA ASP A 209 12.14 -37.37 28.67
C ASP A 209 13.37 -37.35 29.60
N GLU A 210 13.94 -36.17 29.85
CA GLU A 210 15.01 -36.00 30.85
C GLU A 210 14.48 -36.00 32.30
N LYS A 211 14.21 -37.21 32.79
CA LYS A 211 14.18 -37.66 34.19
C LYS A 211 13.68 -36.69 35.27
N VAL A 212 12.49 -37.04 35.76
CA VAL A 212 12.02 -36.88 37.15
C VAL A 212 13.16 -36.95 38.18
N ASN A 213 13.15 -36.01 39.13
CA ASN A 213 13.55 -36.31 40.51
C ASN A 213 12.65 -35.55 41.50
N GLN A 214 12.56 -36.04 42.74
CA GLN A 214 11.52 -35.66 43.71
C GLN A 214 11.99 -34.59 44.71
N HIS A 215 11.06 -34.21 45.61
CA HIS A 215 11.09 -33.11 46.61
C HIS A 215 10.67 -31.73 46.04
N GLU A 216 9.82 -30.94 46.71
CA GLU A 216 9.19 -31.10 48.03
C GLU A 216 7.65 -31.18 47.96
N ALA A 217 7.02 -31.62 49.06
CA ALA A 217 5.56 -31.66 49.21
C ALA A 217 5.15 -30.93 50.48
N GLY A 218 4.23 -29.95 50.37
CA GLY A 218 3.68 -29.28 51.55
C GLY A 218 2.89 -28.00 51.24
N GLN A 219 1.57 -28.10 51.37
CA GLN A 219 0.60 -26.99 51.45
C GLN A 219 0.44 -26.15 50.14
N ASP A 220 -0.74 -25.62 49.81
CA ASP A 220 -1.98 -25.53 50.59
C ASP A 220 -3.22 -26.03 49.82
N MET A 221 -4.37 -26.15 50.49
CA MET A 221 -5.55 -26.87 49.99
C MET A 221 -6.86 -26.03 50.01
N GLN A 222 -7.79 -26.42 49.13
CA GLN A 222 -9.24 -26.13 49.11
C GLN A 222 -9.78 -25.01 48.20
N LYS A 223 -10.98 -25.33 47.67
CA LYS A 223 -11.98 -24.50 46.96
C LYS A 223 -11.65 -24.19 45.49
N LEU A 224 -12.58 -24.34 44.55
CA LEU A 224 -14.03 -24.62 44.67
C LEU A 224 -14.53 -25.58 43.56
N GLU A 225 -15.07 -26.74 43.96
CA GLU A 225 -15.96 -27.52 43.09
C GLU A 225 -17.40 -27.04 43.25
N SER A 226 -18.16 -26.98 42.15
CA SER A 226 -19.43 -27.72 42.02
C SER A 226 -20.19 -27.32 40.75
N ALA A 227 -20.57 -28.31 39.95
CA ALA A 227 -21.64 -28.21 38.97
C ALA A 227 -22.58 -29.42 39.15
N PRO A 228 -23.91 -29.27 39.14
CA PRO A 228 -24.83 -30.40 39.15
C PRO A 228 -25.08 -30.92 37.72
N GLN A 229 -25.18 -32.24 37.57
CA GLN A 229 -25.51 -32.90 36.31
C GLN A 229 -26.95 -33.45 36.28
N ALA A 230 -27.41 -33.70 35.06
CA ALA A 230 -28.40 -34.71 34.67
C ALA A 230 -29.89 -34.51 35.05
N GLY A 231 -30.73 -34.56 34.01
CA GLY A 231 -32.15 -34.90 34.03
C GLY A 231 -32.51 -35.49 32.67
N PHE A 232 -32.99 -36.74 32.63
CA PHE A 232 -33.08 -37.55 31.40
C PHE A 232 -34.50 -38.09 31.22
N LEU A 233 -35.15 -37.78 30.08
CA LEU A 233 -36.43 -38.36 29.66
C LEU A 233 -36.46 -38.56 28.14
N VAL A 234 -37.23 -39.55 27.69
CA VAL A 234 -37.28 -40.07 26.30
C VAL A 234 -38.67 -39.87 25.70
N GLY A 235 -38.77 -39.56 24.40
CA GLY A 235 -40.07 -39.33 23.73
C GLY A 235 -40.03 -39.09 22.21
N ASN A 236 -39.70 -40.13 21.44
CA ASN A 236 -39.98 -40.44 20.02
C ASN A 236 -40.25 -39.36 18.93
N GLU A 237 -39.62 -39.62 17.76
CA GLU A 237 -40.16 -39.56 16.39
C GLU A 237 -40.61 -38.22 15.74
N ALA A 238 -39.74 -37.70 14.86
CA ALA A 238 -40.05 -37.52 13.42
C ALA A 238 -38.76 -37.31 12.59
N GLU A 239 -38.57 -38.01 11.48
CA GLU A 239 -37.41 -37.78 10.59
C GLU A 239 -37.58 -36.51 9.73
N SER A 240 -36.58 -35.63 9.71
CA SER A 240 -36.38 -34.63 8.65
C SER A 240 -34.90 -34.47 8.34
N LYS A 241 -34.47 -34.91 7.16
CA LYS A 241 -33.05 -35.01 6.78
C LYS A 241 -32.54 -33.72 6.14
N VAL A 242 -32.00 -32.82 6.97
CA VAL A 242 -31.12 -31.72 6.54
C VAL A 242 -29.71 -32.01 7.05
N ALA A 243 -28.78 -32.27 6.12
CA ALA A 243 -27.40 -32.60 6.48
C ALA A 243 -26.64 -31.33 6.90
N GLN A 244 -26.32 -31.21 8.19
CA GLN A 244 -25.37 -30.22 8.68
C GLN A 244 -23.96 -30.66 8.27
N SER A 245 -23.26 -29.82 7.50
CA SER A 245 -21.82 -29.94 7.30
C SER A 245 -21.09 -29.41 8.54
N SER A 246 -20.18 -30.21 9.10
CA SER A 246 -19.44 -29.88 10.32
C SER A 246 -18.55 -28.63 10.20
N ASP A 247 -18.44 -27.92 11.31
CA ASP A 247 -17.69 -26.68 11.54
C ASP A 247 -16.41 -26.46 10.70
N SER A 248 -16.30 -25.26 10.12
CA SER A 248 -15.04 -24.76 9.56
C SER A 248 -14.16 -24.20 10.69
N THR A 249 -13.09 -24.91 11.05
CA THR A 249 -12.19 -24.52 12.14
C THR A 249 -11.60 -23.12 11.93
N VAL A 250 -11.98 -22.18 12.79
CA VAL A 250 -11.47 -20.79 12.75
C VAL A 250 -9.97 -20.79 13.09
N CYS A 251 -9.14 -20.49 12.09
CA CYS A 251 -7.69 -20.45 12.23
C CYS A 251 -7.27 -19.32 13.19
N LYS A 252 -6.77 -19.69 14.37
CA LYS A 252 -6.29 -18.75 15.40
C LYS A 252 -4.93 -18.17 14.99
N PRO A 253 -4.60 -16.92 15.35
CA PRO A 253 -3.32 -16.31 14.98
C PRO A 253 -2.15 -17.04 15.64
N ILE A 254 -1.22 -17.53 14.81
CA ILE A 254 0.02 -18.19 15.22
C ILE A 254 0.84 -17.24 16.10
N LYS A 255 1.23 -17.68 17.29
CA LYS A 255 2.14 -16.95 18.18
C LYS A 255 3.59 -17.02 17.65
N ILE A 256 4.36 -15.96 17.92
CA ILE A 256 5.79 -15.93 17.59
C ILE A 256 6.53 -16.92 18.51
N PRO A 257 7.44 -17.77 18.00
CA PRO A 257 8.26 -18.67 18.82
C PRO A 257 8.93 -17.94 19.98
N ASP A 258 8.93 -18.51 21.19
CA ASP A 258 9.53 -17.86 22.36
C ASP A 258 11.02 -17.55 22.15
N HIS A 259 11.76 -18.43 21.44
CA HIS A 259 13.17 -18.20 21.09
C HIS A 259 13.41 -17.02 20.13
N LEU A 260 12.38 -16.54 19.41
CA LEU A 260 12.46 -15.33 18.58
C LEU A 260 12.00 -14.06 19.31
N GLN A 261 11.47 -14.16 20.53
CA GLN A 261 11.05 -12.98 21.28
C GLN A 261 12.25 -12.09 21.61
N ILE A 262 12.04 -10.78 21.44
CA ILE A 262 13.06 -9.76 21.65
C ILE A 262 13.07 -9.42 23.15
N LEU A 263 14.15 -9.80 23.82
CA LEU A 263 14.33 -9.52 25.24
C LEU A 263 14.98 -8.13 25.42
N PRO A 264 14.71 -7.42 26.54
CA PRO A 264 15.37 -6.16 26.84
C PRO A 264 16.91 -6.28 26.90
N THR A 265 17.41 -7.47 27.21
CA THR A 265 18.83 -7.84 27.33
C THR A 265 19.54 -8.16 26.02
N ASP A 266 18.83 -8.35 24.90
CA ASP A 266 19.45 -8.69 23.61
C ASP A 266 20.36 -7.55 23.11
N THR A 267 21.44 -7.86 22.37
CA THR A 267 22.21 -6.83 21.65
C THR A 267 21.45 -6.30 20.42
N GLU A 268 21.66 -5.06 19.99
CA GLU A 268 20.93 -4.49 18.84
C GLU A 268 21.10 -5.29 17.54
N ALA A 269 22.26 -5.94 17.35
CA ALA A 269 22.50 -6.85 16.22
C ALA A 269 21.63 -8.12 16.30
N GLU A 270 21.40 -8.66 17.50
CA GLU A 270 20.48 -9.79 17.71
C GLU A 270 19.02 -9.37 17.62
N LYS A 271 18.66 -8.18 18.12
CA LYS A 271 17.32 -7.61 17.95
C LYS A 271 16.96 -7.49 16.47
N GLU A 272 17.87 -6.99 15.63
CA GLU A 272 17.61 -6.89 14.19
C GLU A 272 17.60 -8.27 13.48
N ARG A 273 18.44 -9.22 13.90
CA ARG A 273 18.36 -10.62 13.43
C ARG A 273 17.01 -11.28 13.78
N LYS A 274 16.53 -11.12 15.02
CA LYS A 274 15.21 -11.60 15.47
C LYS A 274 14.09 -10.91 14.69
N ARG A 275 14.14 -9.58 14.51
CA ARG A 275 13.16 -8.82 13.70
C ARG A 275 13.07 -9.33 12.26
N LYS A 276 14.21 -9.55 11.58
CA LYS A 276 14.24 -10.06 10.20
C LYS A 276 13.66 -11.48 10.10
N ARG A 277 13.97 -12.38 11.04
CA ARG A 277 13.38 -13.73 11.11
C ARG A 277 11.86 -13.70 11.37
N ILE A 278 11.39 -12.85 12.29
CA ILE A 278 9.95 -12.66 12.55
C ILE A 278 9.22 -12.13 11.30
N ARG A 279 9.81 -11.17 10.57
CA ARG A 279 9.24 -10.64 9.32
C ARG A 279 9.08 -11.74 8.26
N ALA A 280 10.14 -12.51 8.01
CA ALA A 280 10.11 -13.62 7.04
C ALA A 280 9.04 -14.66 7.40
N LEU A 281 9.00 -15.11 8.67
CA LEU A 281 8.03 -16.09 9.15
C LEU A 281 6.58 -15.58 9.04
N LYS A 282 6.33 -14.31 9.35
CA LYS A 282 5.00 -13.69 9.20
C LYS A 282 4.56 -13.59 7.73
N ASN A 283 5.47 -13.21 6.83
CA ASN A 283 5.14 -13.10 5.41
C ASN A 283 4.85 -14.48 4.79
N LEU A 284 5.68 -15.49 5.07
CA LEU A 284 5.45 -16.85 4.59
C LEU A 284 4.11 -17.43 5.11
N ASN A 285 3.76 -17.16 6.37
CA ASN A 285 2.47 -17.60 6.92
C ASN A 285 1.27 -16.84 6.30
N ARG A 286 1.43 -15.57 5.89
CA ARG A 286 0.43 -14.82 5.11
C ARG A 286 0.25 -15.44 3.72
N GLN A 287 1.35 -15.78 3.04
CA GLN A 287 1.36 -16.43 1.73
C GLN A 287 0.65 -17.80 1.79
N LYS A 288 1.09 -18.70 2.67
CA LYS A 288 0.50 -20.03 2.89
C LYS A 288 -1.02 -19.97 3.11
N ARG A 289 -1.52 -18.98 3.88
CA ARG A 289 -2.96 -18.80 4.10
C ARG A 289 -3.71 -18.43 2.83
N LEU A 290 -3.19 -17.49 2.03
CA LEU A 290 -3.82 -17.05 0.78
C LEU A 290 -3.87 -18.17 -0.26
N ASP A 291 -2.80 -18.96 -0.38
CA ASP A 291 -2.75 -20.06 -1.35
C ASP A 291 -3.56 -21.29 -0.90
N ASN A 292 -3.63 -21.57 0.41
CA ASN A 292 -4.56 -22.59 0.93
C ASN A 292 -6.04 -22.16 0.71
N GLU A 293 -6.39 -20.88 0.96
CA GLU A 293 -7.71 -20.36 0.60
C GLU A 293 -8.03 -20.48 -0.90
N ARG A 294 -7.06 -20.18 -1.78
CA ARG A 294 -7.19 -20.37 -3.23
C ARG A 294 -7.43 -21.84 -3.58
N ASN A 295 -6.67 -22.75 -2.98
CA ASN A 295 -6.78 -24.19 -3.22
C ASN A 295 -8.13 -24.75 -2.72
N VAL A 296 -8.61 -24.37 -1.53
CA VAL A 296 -9.94 -24.73 -1.03
C VAL A 296 -11.04 -24.22 -1.96
N LYS A 297 -10.95 -22.97 -2.44
CA LYS A 297 -11.91 -22.40 -3.42
C LYS A 297 -11.87 -23.17 -4.74
N GLN A 298 -10.68 -23.55 -5.23
CA GLN A 298 -10.52 -24.33 -6.47
C GLN A 298 -11.04 -25.78 -6.33
N GLN A 299 -10.78 -26.44 -5.20
CA GLN A 299 -11.29 -27.78 -4.90
C GLN A 299 -12.82 -27.78 -4.75
N GLY A 300 -13.38 -26.78 -4.06
CA GLY A 300 -14.83 -26.57 -3.96
C GLY A 300 -15.51 -26.42 -5.33
N TRP A 301 -14.87 -25.67 -6.25
CA TRP A 301 -15.35 -25.53 -7.63
C TRP A 301 -15.27 -26.85 -8.43
N LYS A 302 -14.17 -27.60 -8.31
CA LYS A 302 -14.03 -28.94 -8.91
C LYS A 302 -15.11 -29.89 -8.38
N ALA A 303 -15.37 -29.90 -7.07
CA ALA A 303 -16.41 -30.69 -6.44
C ALA A 303 -17.83 -30.29 -6.90
N PHE A 304 -18.08 -28.98 -7.11
CA PHE A 304 -19.34 -28.48 -7.68
C PHE A 304 -19.56 -29.00 -9.12
N GLN A 305 -18.55 -28.94 -9.98
CA GLN A 305 -18.64 -29.48 -11.35
C GLN A 305 -18.89 -31.00 -11.38
N HIS A 306 -18.26 -31.77 -10.49
CA HIS A 306 -18.50 -33.21 -10.38
C HIS A 306 -19.93 -33.52 -9.88
N LYS A 307 -20.45 -32.78 -8.90
CA LYS A 307 -21.86 -32.89 -8.46
C LYS A 307 -22.85 -32.50 -9.57
N ALA A 308 -22.53 -31.50 -10.37
CA ALA A 308 -23.35 -31.10 -11.53
C ALA A 308 -23.45 -32.20 -12.59
N LYS A 309 -22.34 -32.92 -12.89
CA LYS A 309 -22.36 -34.08 -13.81
C LYS A 309 -23.26 -35.23 -13.34
N GLN A 310 -23.43 -35.42 -12.04
CA GLN A 310 -24.27 -36.50 -11.49
C GLN A 310 -25.79 -36.17 -11.50
N LYS A 311 -26.19 -34.90 -11.41
CA LYS A 311 -27.61 -34.50 -11.46
C LYS A 311 -28.12 -34.22 -12.88
N ARG A 312 -28.25 -35.27 -13.71
CA ARG A 312 -28.99 -35.20 -14.99
C ARG A 312 -30.52 -35.09 -14.75
N VAL A 313 -30.99 -33.90 -14.43
CA VAL A 313 -32.43 -33.57 -14.46
C VAL A 313 -32.82 -33.17 -15.90
N ARG A 314 -33.84 -33.82 -16.47
CA ARG A 314 -34.46 -33.40 -17.75
C ARG A 314 -35.24 -32.11 -17.53
N GLY A 315 -35.08 -31.08 -18.36
CA GLY A 315 -35.96 -29.90 -18.22
C GLY A 315 -35.81 -28.71 -19.15
N THR A 316 -34.64 -28.38 -19.71
CA THR A 316 -34.50 -27.32 -20.74
C THR A 316 -33.25 -27.54 -21.58
N SER A 317 -33.41 -27.56 -22.91
CA SER A 317 -32.30 -27.77 -23.86
C SER A 317 -32.21 -26.60 -24.84
N GLY A 318 -31.14 -25.81 -24.77
CA GLY A 318 -30.93 -24.64 -25.62
C GLY A 318 -29.47 -24.17 -25.62
N ALA A 319 -28.67 -24.73 -26.52
CA ALA A 319 -27.37 -24.23 -26.97
C ALA A 319 -26.29 -23.92 -25.91
N LEU A 320 -25.76 -24.96 -25.22
CA LEU A 320 -24.36 -25.00 -24.79
C LEU A 320 -23.87 -26.46 -24.67
N SER A 321 -22.61 -26.71 -25.03
CA SER A 321 -21.92 -28.02 -25.11
C SER A 321 -22.16 -28.88 -26.38
N ILE A 322 -21.34 -28.63 -27.42
CA ILE A 322 -20.89 -29.64 -28.39
C ILE A 322 -19.35 -29.53 -28.53
N ARG A 323 -18.65 -29.82 -27.43
CA ARG A 323 -17.24 -30.27 -27.32
C ARG A 323 -16.95 -30.55 -25.83
N GLY A 324 -16.02 -31.45 -25.54
CA GLY A 324 -15.82 -32.01 -24.19
C GLY A 324 -15.10 -31.11 -23.17
N GLU A 325 -14.84 -29.85 -23.53
CA GLU A 325 -13.96 -28.93 -22.82
C GLU A 325 -14.75 -27.78 -22.17
N SER A 326 -14.18 -27.19 -21.12
CA SER A 326 -14.82 -26.10 -20.39
C SER A 326 -14.73 -24.80 -21.18
N ILE A 327 -15.84 -24.05 -21.28
CA ILE A 327 -15.83 -22.65 -21.75
C ILE A 327 -15.09 -21.69 -20.78
N PHE A 328 -14.62 -22.23 -19.64
CA PHE A 328 -13.73 -21.58 -18.67
C PHE A 328 -12.38 -22.31 -18.53
N ALA A 329 -11.98 -23.12 -19.52
CA ALA A 329 -10.60 -23.57 -19.60
C ALA A 329 -9.74 -22.35 -19.98
N SER A 330 -8.77 -22.00 -19.14
CA SER A 330 -7.71 -21.07 -19.55
C SER A 330 -6.97 -21.69 -20.74
N PRO A 331 -6.75 -20.98 -21.86
CA PRO A 331 -5.83 -21.46 -22.89
C PRO A 331 -4.41 -21.44 -22.33
N GLU A 332 -3.51 -22.25 -22.90
CA GLU A 332 -2.10 -22.31 -22.54
C GLU A 332 -1.27 -21.12 -23.07
N THR A 333 -1.93 -19.97 -23.31
CA THR A 333 -1.33 -18.75 -23.86
C THR A 333 -1.57 -17.56 -22.92
N VAL A 334 -0.54 -16.72 -22.79
CA VAL A 334 -0.37 -15.73 -21.70
C VAL A 334 -1.49 -14.68 -21.64
N ASP A 335 -2.12 -14.35 -22.77
CA ASP A 335 -3.14 -13.29 -22.86
C ASP A 335 -4.60 -13.76 -22.72
N GLY A 336 -4.84 -15.05 -22.45
CA GLY A 336 -6.19 -15.63 -22.40
C GLY A 336 -7.02 -15.20 -21.19
N ARG A 337 -8.11 -14.45 -21.41
CA ARG A 337 -9.14 -14.16 -20.38
C ARG A 337 -10.55 -14.53 -20.84
N VAL A 338 -11.30 -15.19 -19.95
CA VAL A 338 -12.73 -15.48 -20.07
C VAL A 338 -13.43 -15.11 -18.77
N GLY A 339 -14.68 -14.65 -18.85
CA GLY A 339 -15.46 -14.21 -17.70
C GLY A 339 -16.95 -14.49 -17.86
N VAL A 340 -17.70 -14.47 -16.75
CA VAL A 340 -19.16 -14.55 -16.74
C VAL A 340 -19.74 -13.53 -15.77
N VAL A 341 -20.91 -12.99 -16.16
CA VAL A 341 -21.61 -11.91 -15.47
C VAL A 341 -22.51 -12.47 -14.37
N GLY A 342 -22.53 -11.83 -13.19
CA GLY A 342 -23.32 -12.31 -12.04
C GLY A 342 -23.70 -11.27 -10.97
N SER A 343 -23.50 -9.98 -11.21
CA SER A 343 -23.64 -8.90 -10.21
C SER A 343 -24.67 -7.82 -10.54
N GLY A 344 -25.43 -7.96 -11.63
CA GLY A 344 -26.50 -7.02 -12.01
C GLY A 344 -26.06 -5.72 -12.69
N LEU A 345 -24.75 -5.47 -12.83
CA LEU A 345 -24.22 -4.35 -13.62
C LEU A 345 -23.63 -4.85 -14.94
N GLY A 346 -24.38 -4.64 -16.03
CA GLY A 346 -23.91 -4.83 -17.41
C GLY A 346 -23.04 -3.65 -17.88
N MET A 347 -22.36 -3.83 -19.02
CA MET A 347 -21.42 -2.83 -19.57
C MET A 347 -22.10 -1.49 -19.87
N THR A 348 -21.57 -0.40 -19.30
CA THR A 348 -21.77 0.95 -19.82
C THR A 348 -20.63 1.31 -20.77
N MET A 349 -20.90 1.23 -22.08
CA MET A 349 -20.01 1.75 -23.13
C MET A 349 -20.02 3.28 -23.15
N PHE A 350 -19.33 3.90 -22.19
CA PHE A 350 -18.99 5.33 -22.19
C PHE A 350 -17.51 5.52 -21.82
N PRO A 351 -16.74 6.33 -22.57
CA PRO A 351 -15.31 6.53 -22.33
C PRO A 351 -15.04 7.51 -21.18
N ASP A 352 -15.54 7.18 -19.98
CA ASP A 352 -15.37 7.98 -18.77
C ASP A 352 -14.16 7.49 -17.94
N THR A 353 -12.96 7.79 -18.44
CA THR A 353 -11.64 7.32 -17.94
C THR A 353 -11.19 7.92 -16.61
N ARG A 354 -12.11 8.50 -15.82
CA ARG A 354 -11.81 9.24 -14.58
C ARG A 354 -11.69 8.31 -13.37
N LYS A 355 -10.77 8.64 -12.47
CA LYS A 355 -10.27 7.79 -11.36
C LYS A 355 -11.37 7.56 -10.31
N LYS A 356 -12.03 6.40 -10.36
CA LYS A 356 -13.10 5.99 -9.43
C LYS A 356 -12.59 4.93 -8.47
N CYS A 357 -12.06 5.35 -7.32
CA CYS A 357 -11.76 4.44 -6.22
C CYS A 357 -12.95 4.38 -5.24
N VAL A 358 -13.04 3.33 -4.44
CA VAL A 358 -14.09 3.14 -3.43
C VAL A 358 -13.46 2.83 -2.09
N ILE A 359 -13.82 3.61 -1.07
CA ILE A 359 -13.42 3.42 0.32
C ILE A 359 -14.65 3.13 1.19
N THR A 360 -14.43 2.70 2.44
CA THR A 360 -15.51 2.66 3.44
C THR A 360 -15.13 3.41 4.71
N ILE A 361 -16.09 4.12 5.30
CA ILE A 361 -15.86 5.00 6.46
C ILE A 361 -16.75 4.58 7.64
N GLY A 362 -16.15 4.57 8.82
CA GLY A 362 -16.81 4.34 10.11
C GLY A 362 -17.22 2.91 10.40
N SER A 363 -17.73 2.69 11.62
CA SER A 363 -18.14 1.36 12.09
C SER A 363 -19.22 0.70 11.22
N SER A 364 -20.03 1.52 10.54
CA SER A 364 -21.05 1.13 9.57
C SER A 364 -20.51 0.84 8.15
N ARG A 365 -19.22 1.05 7.89
CA ARG A 365 -18.57 0.91 6.56
C ARG A 365 -19.33 1.62 5.44
N GLN A 366 -19.66 2.90 5.65
CA GLN A 366 -20.37 3.71 4.66
C GLN A 366 -19.52 3.88 3.40
N VAL A 367 -20.09 3.50 2.26
CA VAL A 367 -19.40 3.47 0.96
C VAL A 367 -19.33 4.88 0.38
N ILE A 368 -18.13 5.34 0.05
CA ILE A 368 -17.87 6.64 -0.60
C ILE A 368 -16.93 6.40 -1.79
N ARG A 369 -17.26 6.93 -2.97
CA ARG A 369 -16.33 6.94 -4.12
C ARG A 369 -15.38 8.12 -3.94
N VAL A 370 -14.09 7.92 -4.15
CA VAL A 370 -13.10 8.98 -3.92
C VAL A 370 -12.09 9.12 -5.03
N LEU A 371 -11.64 10.35 -5.20
CA LEU A 371 -10.36 10.68 -5.81
C LEU A 371 -9.26 10.56 -4.75
N PHE A 372 -8.21 9.81 -5.05
CA PHE A 372 -6.94 9.92 -4.31
C PHE A 372 -6.12 11.04 -4.95
N ASP A 373 -5.86 12.10 -4.21
CA ASP A 373 -5.11 13.26 -4.68
C ASP A 373 -3.86 13.50 -3.82
N THR A 374 -2.69 13.49 -4.47
CA THR A 374 -1.39 13.66 -3.83
C THR A 374 -1.06 15.09 -3.41
N ASP A 375 -1.69 16.12 -3.98
CA ASP A 375 -1.45 17.51 -3.54
C ASP A 375 -2.41 17.95 -2.42
N SER A 376 -3.61 17.36 -2.36
CA SER A 376 -4.56 17.55 -1.26
C SER A 376 -3.99 17.18 0.11
N LEU A 377 -4.01 18.16 1.01
CA LEU A 377 -3.60 18.04 2.42
C LEU A 377 -4.72 17.48 3.32
N TYR A 378 -5.97 17.49 2.86
CA TYR A 378 -7.15 17.05 3.60
C TYR A 378 -7.81 15.83 2.95
N THR A 379 -8.31 14.92 3.78
CA THR A 379 -9.35 13.95 3.38
C THR A 379 -10.71 14.55 3.72
N TRP A 380 -11.61 14.64 2.75
CA TRP A 380 -12.95 15.22 2.94
C TRP A 380 -14.05 14.46 2.19
N ILE A 381 -15.26 14.51 2.74
CA ILE A 381 -16.45 13.81 2.24
C ILE A 381 -17.71 14.67 2.39
N PRO A 382 -18.70 14.55 1.49
CA PRO A 382 -19.98 15.25 1.60
C PRO A 382 -20.88 14.62 2.67
N THR A 383 -21.69 15.44 3.34
CA THR A 383 -22.66 15.00 4.37
C THR A 383 -24.13 15.10 3.99
N GLN A 384 -24.44 15.78 2.88
CA GLN A 384 -25.81 16.02 2.40
C GLN A 384 -26.00 15.41 1.00
N PRO A 385 -27.21 15.03 0.58
CA PRO A 385 -27.44 14.57 -0.78
C PRO A 385 -27.30 15.71 -1.80
N SER A 386 -26.81 15.38 -3.00
CA SER A 386 -26.68 16.32 -4.13
C SER A 386 -26.97 15.62 -5.46
N ILE A 387 -27.15 16.40 -6.53
CA ILE A 387 -27.24 15.87 -7.90
C ILE A 387 -25.87 15.55 -8.52
N TYR A 388 -24.78 16.10 -7.94
CA TYR A 388 -23.42 16.00 -8.49
C TYR A 388 -22.65 14.76 -8.03
N TYR A 389 -23.10 14.09 -6.96
CA TYR A 389 -22.48 12.91 -6.38
C TYR A 389 -23.55 11.94 -5.83
N SER A 390 -23.21 10.67 -5.62
CA SER A 390 -24.18 9.58 -5.42
C SER A 390 -24.16 8.99 -4.01
N HIS A 391 -23.09 9.22 -3.25
CA HIS A 391 -22.98 8.81 -1.84
C HIS A 391 -22.59 10.01 -0.98
N PHE A 392 -23.03 9.99 0.27
CA PHE A 392 -22.71 10.99 1.29
C PHE A 392 -22.69 10.31 2.65
N TYR A 393 -21.93 10.88 3.58
CA TYR A 393 -21.61 10.27 4.86
C TYR A 393 -22.46 10.82 6.00
N LYS A 394 -22.86 9.92 6.90
CA LYS A 394 -23.76 10.15 8.03
C LYS A 394 -23.07 9.79 9.35
N SER A 395 -22.71 10.81 10.12
CA SER A 395 -22.05 10.63 11.43
C SER A 395 -22.90 9.80 12.38
N GLU A 396 -24.23 9.96 12.33
CA GLU A 396 -25.19 9.28 13.19
C GLU A 396 -25.29 7.76 12.96
N LEU A 397 -24.76 7.25 11.84
CA LEU A 397 -24.69 5.82 11.53
C LEU A 397 -23.37 5.18 11.97
N SER A 398 -22.36 5.96 12.36
CA SER A 398 -21.04 5.46 12.79
C SER A 398 -20.81 5.66 14.28
N ALA A 399 -20.74 4.55 15.03
CA ALA A 399 -20.47 4.57 16.47
C ALA A 399 -19.03 4.99 16.83
N THR A 400 -18.15 5.07 15.83
CA THR A 400 -16.74 5.49 15.97
C THR A 400 -16.48 6.92 15.49
N SER A 401 -17.52 7.62 15.02
CA SER A 401 -17.46 9.01 14.57
C SER A 401 -17.43 9.97 15.76
N HIS A 402 -16.37 10.78 15.85
CA HIS A 402 -16.17 11.73 16.95
C HIS A 402 -15.84 13.15 16.43
N PRO A 403 -16.64 14.18 16.75
CA PRO A 403 -16.38 15.55 16.30
C PRO A 403 -15.17 16.16 17.01
N LEU A 404 -14.37 16.93 16.28
CA LEU A 404 -13.18 17.62 16.81
C LEU A 404 -13.44 19.10 17.18
N ASN A 405 -14.67 19.59 17.02
CA ASN A 405 -15.07 21.00 17.25
C ASN A 405 -14.14 22.04 16.58
N ARG A 406 -13.54 21.66 15.44
CA ARG A 406 -12.70 22.51 14.60
C ARG A 406 -13.23 22.47 13.17
N SER A 407 -13.07 23.56 12.43
CA SER A 407 -13.36 23.63 11.00
C SER A 407 -12.07 23.52 10.18
N PHE A 408 -12.22 23.22 8.90
CA PHE A 408 -11.15 23.31 7.90
C PHE A 408 -11.61 24.09 6.68
N VAL A 409 -10.64 24.58 5.91
CA VAL A 409 -10.82 25.21 4.60
C VAL A 409 -9.76 24.62 3.67
N SER A 410 -10.13 24.33 2.43
CA SER A 410 -9.23 23.82 1.39
C SER A 410 -9.64 24.35 0.03
N LEU A 411 -8.71 24.34 -0.93
CA LEU A 411 -9.05 24.53 -2.34
C LEU A 411 -9.47 23.18 -2.96
N PHE A 412 -10.36 23.24 -3.94
CA PHE A 412 -10.87 22.11 -4.71
C PHE A 412 -11.40 22.60 -6.06
N GLU A 413 -10.82 22.14 -7.17
CA GLU A 413 -11.18 22.54 -8.56
C GLU A 413 -11.37 24.08 -8.67
N ASP A 414 -10.34 24.84 -8.24
CA ASP A 414 -10.27 26.30 -8.10
C ASP A 414 -11.29 26.98 -7.17
N THR A 415 -12.22 26.23 -6.56
CA THR A 415 -13.17 26.72 -5.55
C THR A 415 -12.67 26.52 -4.12
N MET A 416 -13.17 27.30 -3.16
CA MET A 416 -12.92 27.09 -1.73
C MET A 416 -14.00 26.19 -1.12
N ILE A 417 -13.61 25.00 -0.66
CA ILE A 417 -14.44 24.16 0.22
C ILE A 417 -14.15 24.48 1.68
N SER A 418 -15.17 24.35 2.53
CA SER A 418 -15.03 24.42 3.99
C SER A 418 -15.93 23.40 4.66
N GLY A 419 -15.61 23.05 5.91
CA GLY A 419 -16.35 22.03 6.62
C GLY A 419 -15.87 21.81 8.05
N ARG A 420 -16.47 20.84 8.73
CA ARG A 420 -16.20 20.49 10.14
C ARG A 420 -15.33 19.23 10.22
N LEU A 421 -14.38 19.18 11.15
CA LEU A 421 -13.49 18.04 11.32
C LEU A 421 -14.09 17.01 12.30
N ILE A 422 -14.04 15.74 11.89
CA ILE A 422 -14.28 14.56 12.74
C ILE A 422 -13.02 13.68 12.78
N LYS A 423 -12.97 12.74 13.72
CA LYS A 423 -12.19 11.50 13.57
C LYS A 423 -13.14 10.32 13.42
N ASP A 424 -12.80 9.39 12.53
CA ASP A 424 -13.45 8.08 12.41
C ASP A 424 -12.49 7.06 11.77
N ILE A 425 -12.94 5.83 11.57
CA ILE A 425 -12.19 4.78 10.86
C ILE A 425 -12.25 5.02 9.35
N LEU A 426 -11.09 5.14 8.70
CA LEU A 426 -10.96 5.13 7.24
C LEU A 426 -10.45 3.76 6.77
N HIS A 427 -11.27 2.98 6.06
CA HIS A 427 -10.85 1.77 5.37
C HIS A 427 -10.48 2.09 3.92
N LEU A 428 -9.18 2.00 3.60
CA LEU A 428 -8.65 2.14 2.24
C LEU A 428 -8.80 0.83 1.46
N THR A 429 -8.58 -0.30 2.13
CA THR A 429 -8.91 -1.65 1.67
C THR A 429 -9.56 -2.44 2.82
N PRO A 430 -10.00 -3.70 2.63
CA PRO A 430 -10.48 -4.53 3.75
C PRO A 430 -9.44 -4.74 4.86
N ASP A 431 -8.16 -4.85 4.47
CA ASP A 431 -7.02 -5.11 5.38
C ASP A 431 -6.30 -3.82 5.82
N VAL A 432 -6.25 -2.79 4.97
CA VAL A 432 -5.54 -1.53 5.23
C VAL A 432 -6.54 -0.45 5.69
N TYR A 433 -6.52 -0.15 7.00
CA TYR A 433 -7.44 0.81 7.60
C TYR A 433 -6.83 1.61 8.76
N ILE A 434 -7.20 2.88 8.86
CA ILE A 434 -6.72 3.84 9.86
C ILE A 434 -7.84 4.03 10.89
N ARG A 435 -7.57 3.76 12.17
CA ARG A 435 -8.61 3.71 13.24
C ARG A 435 -9.15 5.06 13.71
N SER A 436 -8.44 6.15 13.45
CA SER A 436 -8.77 7.48 13.96
C SER A 436 -8.26 8.55 12.98
N GLN A 437 -8.68 8.42 11.72
CA GLN A 437 -8.32 9.35 10.67
C GLN A 437 -9.10 10.66 10.84
N THR A 438 -8.42 11.80 10.78
CA THR A 438 -9.09 13.10 10.72
C THR A 438 -9.71 13.31 9.34
N ILE A 439 -11.01 13.60 9.29
CA ILE A 439 -11.81 13.71 8.06
C ILE A 439 -12.62 15.02 8.09
N GLY A 440 -12.63 15.73 6.97
CA GLY A 440 -13.46 16.90 6.74
C GLY A 440 -14.88 16.54 6.28
N GLN A 441 -15.88 16.98 7.04
CA GLN A 441 -17.29 16.92 6.68
C GLN A 441 -17.69 18.20 5.93
N VAL A 442 -18.01 18.07 4.64
CA VAL A 442 -18.40 19.18 3.77
C VAL A 442 -19.92 19.16 3.57
N ASP A 443 -20.61 20.14 4.16
CA ASP A 443 -22.08 20.25 4.08
C ASP A 443 -22.56 20.67 2.69
N GLN A 444 -21.77 21.47 1.96
CA GLN A 444 -21.99 21.80 0.55
C GLN A 444 -20.64 21.85 -0.19
N VAL A 445 -20.49 21.03 -1.22
CA VAL A 445 -19.41 21.16 -2.20
C VAL A 445 -19.86 22.22 -3.21
N PRO A 446 -19.04 23.26 -3.53
CA PRO A 446 -19.36 24.24 -4.56
C PRO A 446 -19.66 23.60 -5.92
N LEU A 447 -20.35 24.34 -6.79
CA LEU A 447 -20.58 23.91 -8.16
C LEU A 447 -19.27 23.99 -8.96
N ALA A 448 -18.59 22.85 -9.09
CA ALA A 448 -17.70 22.63 -10.23
C ALA A 448 -18.54 22.48 -11.52
N ASP A 449 -18.02 22.95 -12.65
CA ASP A 449 -18.71 22.92 -13.95
C ASP A 449 -18.75 21.49 -14.56
N GLY A 450 -19.53 20.60 -13.94
CA GLY A 450 -19.83 19.27 -14.49
C GLY A 450 -20.28 18.23 -13.48
N VAL A 451 -20.49 17.01 -13.96
CA VAL A 451 -20.73 15.84 -13.10
C VAL A 451 -19.39 15.26 -12.65
N ILE A 452 -19.06 15.50 -11.38
CA ILE A 452 -17.88 14.93 -10.71
C ILE A 452 -18.04 13.39 -10.65
N PRO A 453 -17.00 12.58 -10.95
CA PRO A 453 -17.12 11.13 -11.03
C PRO A 453 -16.92 10.42 -9.68
N TYR A 454 -16.50 11.17 -8.66
CA TYR A 454 -16.25 10.76 -7.28
C TYR A 454 -17.16 11.57 -6.33
N ASP A 455 -17.32 11.10 -5.10
CA ASP A 455 -18.15 11.76 -4.07
C ASP A 455 -17.30 12.67 -3.16
N GLY A 456 -16.05 12.29 -2.86
CA GLY A 456 -15.12 13.09 -2.05
C GLY A 456 -13.65 12.85 -2.41
N VAL A 457 -12.72 13.38 -1.61
CA VAL A 457 -11.27 13.29 -1.85
C VAL A 457 -10.54 12.71 -0.64
N VAL A 458 -9.56 11.86 -0.89
CA VAL A 458 -8.60 11.38 0.12
C VAL A 458 -7.23 11.95 -0.21
N GLY A 459 -6.81 12.95 0.57
CA GLY A 459 -5.51 13.61 0.42
C GLY A 459 -4.34 12.68 0.76
N PHE A 460 -3.39 12.55 -0.14
CA PHE A 460 -2.17 11.75 -0.02
C PHE A 460 -0.90 12.63 0.01
N GLY A 461 -1.06 13.94 0.30
CA GLY A 461 0.03 14.86 0.58
C GLY A 461 0.71 14.64 1.95
N PHE A 462 1.46 15.65 2.40
CA PHE A 462 2.20 15.61 3.66
C PHE A 462 1.48 16.36 4.80
N ASP A 463 1.76 15.96 6.04
CA ASP A 463 1.28 16.67 7.23
C ASP A 463 1.84 18.09 7.34
N VAL A 464 0.96 19.08 7.32
CA VAL A 464 1.29 20.47 7.64
C VAL A 464 0.99 20.72 9.12
N LEU A 465 2.03 20.68 9.95
CA LEU A 465 1.98 20.90 11.41
C LEU A 465 1.20 22.16 11.85
N GLU A 466 1.17 23.18 11.01
CA GLU A 466 0.47 24.45 11.25
C GLU A 466 -1.07 24.34 11.11
N LEU A 467 -1.59 23.24 10.56
CA LEU A 467 -3.01 22.89 10.52
C LEU A 467 -3.46 22.07 11.75
N GLY A 468 -2.54 21.68 12.64
CA GLY A 468 -2.79 20.82 13.79
C GLY A 468 -3.11 19.37 13.41
N ASP A 469 -3.92 18.68 14.22
CA ASP A 469 -4.31 17.24 14.12
C ASP A 469 -4.96 16.75 12.80
N ALA A 470 -4.93 17.53 11.73
CA ALA A 470 -5.32 17.11 10.39
C ALA A 470 -4.21 16.23 9.74
N GLN A 471 -3.90 15.10 10.36
CA GLN A 471 -2.91 14.14 9.85
C GLN A 471 -3.39 13.52 8.53
N THR A 472 -2.51 13.36 7.55
CA THR A 472 -2.84 12.68 6.30
C THR A 472 -2.89 11.16 6.48
N PRO A 473 -3.71 10.45 5.69
CA PRO A 473 -3.72 9.00 5.63
C PRO A 473 -2.33 8.36 5.52
N MET A 474 -1.43 8.91 4.69
CA MET A 474 -0.07 8.38 4.55
C MET A 474 0.76 8.53 5.82
N HIS A 475 0.62 9.66 6.54
CA HIS A 475 1.26 9.83 7.83
C HIS A 475 0.71 8.87 8.89
N ALA A 476 -0.62 8.67 8.93
CA ALA A 476 -1.26 7.76 9.87
C ALA A 476 -0.93 6.28 9.59
N LEU A 477 -0.82 5.87 8.32
CA LEU A 477 -0.35 4.54 7.92
C LEU A 477 1.09 4.27 8.37
N LYS A 478 1.97 5.26 8.18
CA LYS A 478 3.36 5.19 8.63
C LYS A 478 3.49 5.14 10.16
N GLN A 479 2.77 5.98 10.89
CA GLN A 479 2.76 5.94 12.37
C GLN A 479 2.27 4.59 12.92
N SER A 480 1.29 3.98 12.26
CA SER A 480 0.70 2.70 12.69
C SER A 480 1.49 1.46 12.26
N ASN A 481 2.53 1.60 11.42
CA ASN A 481 3.33 0.49 10.85
C ASN A 481 2.45 -0.61 10.21
N LEU A 482 1.39 -0.20 9.51
CA LEU A 482 0.45 -1.11 8.83
C LEU A 482 0.93 -1.55 7.43
N LEU A 483 1.97 -0.92 6.90
CA LEU A 483 2.52 -1.18 5.57
C LEU A 483 3.87 -1.90 5.67
N ASP A 484 4.14 -2.78 4.71
CA ASP A 484 5.44 -3.46 4.59
C ASP A 484 6.54 -2.45 4.16
N GLU A 485 6.23 -1.57 3.19
CA GLU A 485 6.99 -0.33 2.92
C GLU A 485 6.08 0.92 2.94
N ASN A 486 6.61 2.10 3.31
CA ASN A 486 5.84 3.36 3.32
C ASN A 486 5.72 3.98 1.92
N VAL A 487 5.24 3.19 0.95
CA VAL A 487 5.14 3.55 -0.47
C VAL A 487 3.69 3.49 -0.95
N PHE A 488 3.38 4.28 -1.96
CA PHE A 488 2.20 4.07 -2.81
C PHE A 488 2.51 4.41 -4.27
N ALA A 489 1.78 3.83 -5.21
CA ALA A 489 1.97 4.06 -6.64
C ALA A 489 0.67 3.88 -7.43
N PHE A 490 0.54 4.61 -8.54
CA PHE A 490 -0.59 4.46 -9.46
C PHE A 490 -0.19 3.63 -10.67
N CYS A 491 -0.73 2.42 -10.77
CA CYS A 491 -0.61 1.57 -11.95
C CYS A 491 -1.74 1.93 -12.94
N LEU A 492 -1.49 2.90 -13.82
CA LEU A 492 -2.50 3.43 -14.76
C LEU A 492 -2.35 2.82 -16.15
N GLY A 493 -3.40 2.16 -16.64
CA GLY A 493 -3.47 1.58 -17.98
C GLY A 493 -4.58 2.19 -18.86
N PRO A 494 -4.78 1.65 -20.08
CA PRO A 494 -5.79 2.14 -21.01
C PRO A 494 -7.24 1.82 -20.57
N ASN A 495 -7.44 0.75 -19.80
CA ASN A 495 -8.75 0.25 -19.40
C ASN A 495 -9.16 0.65 -17.96
N GLY A 496 -8.40 1.54 -17.31
CA GLY A 496 -8.52 1.87 -15.89
C GLY A 496 -7.15 1.85 -15.20
N GLY A 497 -7.13 1.91 -13.87
CA GLY A 497 -5.89 1.84 -13.11
C GLY A 497 -6.12 1.53 -11.64
N GLU A 498 -5.04 1.14 -10.97
CA GLU A 498 -5.02 0.69 -9.58
C GLU A 498 -4.11 1.59 -8.74
N LEU A 499 -4.56 1.97 -7.53
CA LEU A 499 -3.69 2.52 -6.50
C LEU A 499 -3.19 1.37 -5.64
N ARG A 500 -1.86 1.20 -5.55
CA ARG A 500 -1.23 0.29 -4.60
C ARG A 500 -0.61 1.06 -3.46
N ILE A 501 -0.68 0.47 -2.26
CA ILE A 501 -0.23 1.06 -1.00
C ILE A 501 0.48 -0.06 -0.23
N GLY A 502 1.71 0.18 0.19
CA GLY A 502 2.54 -0.80 0.92
C GLY A 502 3.53 -1.59 0.06
N GLU A 503 3.41 -1.53 -1.27
CA GLU A 503 4.22 -2.29 -2.22
C GLU A 503 4.50 -1.52 -3.53
N ILE A 504 5.48 -2.00 -4.30
CA ILE A 504 5.82 -1.56 -5.66
C ILE A 504 5.62 -2.76 -6.59
N ASP A 505 4.79 -2.65 -7.63
CA ASP A 505 4.47 -3.79 -8.51
C ASP A 505 5.41 -3.82 -9.73
N PRO A 506 6.29 -4.85 -9.89
CA PRO A 506 7.16 -5.00 -11.05
C PRO A 506 6.41 -5.24 -12.37
N THR A 507 5.12 -5.56 -12.35
CA THR A 507 4.30 -5.73 -13.57
C THR A 507 3.72 -4.42 -14.11
N CYS A 508 3.89 -3.30 -13.39
CA CYS A 508 3.38 -1.97 -13.77
C CYS A 508 4.42 -1.04 -14.42
N TYR A 509 5.70 -1.44 -14.46
CA TYR A 509 6.78 -0.62 -15.03
C TYR A 509 7.88 -1.45 -15.71
N LYS A 510 8.65 -0.77 -16.56
CA LYS A 510 9.85 -1.28 -17.22
C LYS A 510 11.08 -0.72 -16.47
N PRO A 511 11.94 -1.56 -15.86
CA PRO A 511 13.14 -1.11 -15.16
C PRO A 511 14.10 -0.29 -16.06
N PRO A 512 14.96 0.57 -15.47
CA PRO A 512 15.14 0.83 -14.04
C PRO A 512 14.07 1.76 -13.45
N ILE A 513 13.98 1.80 -12.11
CA ILE A 513 13.38 2.92 -11.37
C ILE A 513 14.50 3.89 -11.01
N VAL A 514 14.31 5.18 -11.28
CA VAL A 514 15.15 6.26 -10.76
C VAL A 514 14.42 6.95 -9.62
N PHE A 515 14.95 6.79 -8.40
CA PHE A 515 14.48 7.53 -7.22
C PHE A 515 15.16 8.89 -7.12
N VAL A 516 14.37 9.94 -6.86
CA VAL A 516 14.81 11.32 -6.69
C VAL A 516 14.29 11.83 -5.35
N PRO A 517 15.12 12.47 -4.50
CA PRO A 517 14.66 13.03 -3.23
C PRO A 517 13.65 14.16 -3.46
N VAL A 518 12.64 14.22 -2.59
CA VAL A 518 11.62 15.27 -2.62
C VAL A 518 12.26 16.64 -2.35
N TYR A 519 12.02 17.60 -3.25
CA TYR A 519 12.66 18.91 -3.25
C TYR A 519 12.14 19.84 -2.14
N LEU A 520 10.83 19.86 -1.92
CA LEU A 520 10.18 20.62 -0.84
C LEU A 520 9.58 19.65 0.18
N SER A 521 10.07 19.69 1.43
CA SER A 521 9.81 18.71 2.50
C SER A 521 8.38 18.64 3.07
N LYS A 522 7.39 19.13 2.31
CA LYS A 522 5.93 19.00 2.57
C LYS A 522 5.09 18.82 1.29
N GLN A 523 5.67 18.63 0.10
CA GLN A 523 4.93 18.47 -1.16
C GLN A 523 5.64 17.49 -2.09
N TRP A 524 4.89 16.66 -2.83
CA TRP A 524 5.44 15.69 -3.77
C TRP A 524 6.04 16.40 -4.99
N SER A 525 7.29 16.82 -4.85
CA SER A 525 7.99 17.72 -5.75
C SER A 525 9.39 17.22 -6.08
N VAL A 526 9.81 17.35 -7.34
CA VAL A 526 11.21 17.10 -7.74
C VAL A 526 11.71 18.20 -8.67
N ARG A 527 13.03 18.31 -8.77
CA ARG A 527 13.71 19.15 -9.77
C ARG A 527 13.67 18.48 -11.14
N LEU A 528 13.26 19.23 -12.17
CA LEU A 528 13.42 18.88 -13.58
C LEU A 528 14.72 19.49 -14.08
N THR A 529 15.65 18.70 -14.63
CA THR A 529 16.88 19.26 -15.24
C THR A 529 16.50 20.10 -16.47
N GLY A 530 15.55 19.62 -17.27
CA GLY A 530 15.07 20.30 -18.46
C GLY A 530 13.82 19.68 -19.08
N ILE A 531 13.17 20.47 -19.92
CA ILE A 531 12.06 20.05 -20.80
C ILE A 531 12.49 20.32 -22.25
N TYR A 532 12.34 19.32 -23.09
CA TYR A 532 12.89 19.26 -24.44
C TYR A 532 11.77 19.07 -25.47
N VAL A 533 11.95 19.64 -26.66
CA VAL A 533 11.06 19.47 -27.82
C VAL A 533 11.90 19.01 -29.00
N ASN A 534 11.70 17.78 -29.49
CA ASN A 534 12.58 17.13 -30.48
C ASN A 534 14.06 17.33 -30.13
N ASP A 535 14.46 16.89 -28.92
CA ASP A 535 15.81 16.94 -28.36
C ASP A 535 16.42 18.35 -28.12
N LYS A 536 15.74 19.42 -28.54
CA LYS A 536 16.11 20.80 -28.21
C LYS A 536 15.57 21.18 -26.82
N LEU A 537 16.47 21.57 -25.92
CA LEU A 537 16.11 22.14 -24.61
C LEU A 537 15.30 23.43 -24.77
N VAL A 538 14.14 23.52 -24.09
CA VAL A 538 13.25 24.70 -24.11
C VAL A 538 13.10 25.30 -22.72
N VAL A 539 12.90 24.47 -21.69
CA VAL A 539 12.91 24.86 -20.28
C VAL A 539 14.12 24.23 -19.62
N ARG A 540 14.83 24.98 -18.77
CA ARG A 540 15.98 24.51 -17.99
C ARG A 540 15.73 24.77 -16.52
N ASP A 541 16.12 23.83 -15.66
CA ASP A 541 16.17 23.98 -14.21
C ASP A 541 14.84 24.46 -13.59
N ALA A 542 13.82 23.61 -13.72
CA ALA A 542 12.49 23.83 -13.18
C ALA A 542 12.21 22.83 -12.03
N TYR A 543 11.03 22.89 -11.45
CA TYR A 543 10.55 21.87 -10.52
C TYR A 543 9.07 21.53 -10.83
N ALA A 544 8.70 20.28 -10.59
CA ALA A 544 7.36 19.76 -10.82
C ALA A 544 6.79 19.17 -9.53
N TYR A 545 5.54 19.50 -9.25
CA TYR A 545 4.66 18.77 -8.33
C TYR A 545 3.97 17.64 -9.08
N PHE A 546 3.71 16.50 -8.41
CA PHE A 546 2.99 15.37 -8.99
C PHE A 546 1.64 15.23 -8.30
N ALA A 547 0.57 15.61 -9.00
CA ALA A 547 -0.78 15.73 -8.46
C ALA A 547 -1.72 14.73 -9.12
N SER A 548 -2.11 13.67 -8.40
CA SER A 548 -3.00 12.65 -8.92
C SER A 548 -4.45 13.11 -9.11
N GLY A 549 -4.84 14.28 -8.59
CA GLY A 549 -6.09 14.95 -8.95
C GLY A 549 -6.10 15.64 -10.33
N GLU A 550 -4.95 16.07 -10.82
CA GLU A 550 -4.83 16.82 -12.09
C GLU A 550 -4.94 15.87 -13.32
N ASN A 551 -5.48 16.40 -14.43
CA ASN A 551 -5.73 15.71 -15.71
C ASN A 551 -4.94 16.32 -16.89
N TYR A 552 -4.03 17.24 -16.60
CA TYR A 552 -3.18 17.95 -17.57
C TYR A 552 -1.71 17.91 -17.13
N ILE A 553 -0.80 18.39 -17.98
CA ILE A 553 0.52 18.88 -17.56
C ILE A 553 0.43 20.40 -17.50
N SER A 554 0.21 20.94 -16.30
CA SER A 554 0.04 22.38 -16.09
C SER A 554 1.39 23.03 -15.77
N GLY A 555 1.64 24.25 -16.23
CA GLY A 555 2.94 24.91 -16.07
C GLY A 555 2.94 26.43 -16.31
N PRO A 556 4.07 27.10 -16.10
CA PRO A 556 4.14 28.57 -16.12
C PRO A 556 3.84 29.12 -17.50
N ASP A 557 3.07 30.20 -17.57
CA ASP A 557 2.46 30.72 -18.80
C ASP A 557 3.44 30.84 -19.98
N ASP A 558 4.57 31.51 -19.74
CA ASP A 558 5.60 31.76 -20.75
C ASP A 558 6.30 30.49 -21.22
N GLN A 559 6.30 29.43 -20.41
CA GLN A 559 6.95 28.16 -20.73
C GLN A 559 6.00 27.23 -21.49
N VAL A 560 4.73 27.16 -21.07
CA VAL A 560 3.68 26.42 -21.77
C VAL A 560 3.42 27.00 -23.16
N GLU A 561 3.44 28.33 -23.31
CA GLU A 561 3.31 28.97 -24.62
C GLU A 561 4.49 28.63 -25.55
N LYS A 562 5.74 28.69 -25.06
CA LYS A 562 6.94 28.27 -25.83
C LYS A 562 6.92 26.80 -26.25
N LEU A 563 6.31 25.91 -25.46
CA LEU A 563 6.09 24.52 -25.87
C LEU A 563 4.97 24.41 -26.92
N ALA A 564 3.85 25.10 -26.71
CA ALA A 564 2.70 25.12 -27.61
C ALA A 564 3.09 25.59 -29.03
N GLU A 565 3.84 26.68 -29.14
CA GLU A 565 4.37 27.18 -30.43
C GLU A 565 5.18 26.10 -31.17
N GLN A 566 6.07 25.40 -30.48
CA GLN A 566 6.98 24.42 -31.09
C GLN A 566 6.27 23.11 -31.47
N VAL A 567 5.24 22.67 -30.75
CA VAL A 567 4.36 21.58 -31.23
C VAL A 567 3.40 22.04 -32.35
N GLY A 568 3.18 23.35 -32.49
CA GLY A 568 2.23 23.96 -33.42
C GLY A 568 0.79 23.88 -32.93
N ALA A 569 0.60 24.08 -31.62
CA ALA A 569 -0.67 24.31 -30.97
C ALA A 569 -0.93 25.82 -30.80
N TYR A 570 -2.20 26.19 -30.73
CA TYR A 570 -2.64 27.58 -30.56
C TYR A 570 -3.64 27.67 -29.41
N LYS A 571 -3.57 28.72 -28.58
CA LYS A 571 -4.53 28.93 -27.49
C LYS A 571 -5.91 29.22 -28.08
N PHE A 572 -6.95 28.56 -27.60
CA PHE A 572 -8.32 28.79 -28.03
C PHE A 572 -8.87 30.03 -27.31
N PRO A 573 -9.45 31.03 -28.02
CA PRO A 573 -9.86 32.30 -27.41
C PRO A 573 -10.76 32.13 -26.19
N PHE A 574 -10.50 32.94 -25.15
CA PHE A 574 -11.25 32.97 -23.89
C PHE A 574 -11.24 31.65 -23.09
N THR A 575 -10.27 30.76 -23.34
CA THR A 575 -10.06 29.52 -22.56
C THR A 575 -8.56 29.24 -22.36
N ASP A 576 -8.23 28.32 -21.46
CA ASP A 576 -6.86 27.80 -21.29
C ASP A 576 -6.51 26.62 -22.21
N PHE A 577 -7.46 26.19 -23.05
CA PHE A 577 -7.25 25.02 -23.90
C PHE A 577 -6.47 25.38 -25.16
N TYR A 578 -5.62 24.45 -25.57
CA TYR A 578 -4.83 24.56 -26.80
C TYR A 578 -5.31 23.54 -27.84
N TRP A 579 -5.62 24.00 -29.05
CA TRP A 579 -5.92 23.12 -30.18
C TRP A 579 -4.73 22.96 -31.12
N LEU A 580 -4.59 21.79 -31.74
CA LEU A 580 -3.57 21.53 -32.77
C LEU A 580 -4.05 20.54 -33.83
N ARG A 581 -3.33 20.48 -34.96
CA ARG A 581 -3.62 19.51 -36.02
C ARG A 581 -3.15 18.12 -35.59
N CYS A 582 -4.05 17.15 -35.55
CA CYS A 582 -3.77 15.75 -35.19
C CYS A 582 -2.67 15.05 -36.04
N SER A 583 -2.24 15.65 -37.15
CA SER A 583 -1.15 15.14 -38.00
C SER A 583 0.25 15.60 -37.56
N LYS A 584 0.37 16.45 -36.53
CA LYS A 584 1.65 16.89 -35.96
C LYS A 584 2.33 15.71 -35.25
N LYS A 585 3.60 15.48 -35.61
CA LYS A 585 4.49 14.54 -34.92
C LYS A 585 5.70 15.29 -34.36
N VAL A 586 5.60 15.63 -33.08
CA VAL A 586 6.63 16.27 -32.27
C VAL A 586 6.71 15.47 -30.97
N ASN A 587 7.91 15.21 -30.47
CA ASN A 587 8.11 14.55 -29.20
C ASN A 587 8.48 15.58 -28.13
N LEU A 588 7.92 15.40 -26.94
CA LEU A 588 8.27 16.16 -25.74
C LEU A 588 9.07 15.23 -24.82
N SER A 589 10.10 15.72 -24.15
CA SER A 589 10.85 14.91 -23.18
C SER A 589 11.12 15.68 -21.89
N PHE A 590 10.99 15.00 -20.75
CA PHE A 590 11.25 15.56 -19.42
C PHE A 590 12.45 14.84 -18.80
N GLU A 591 13.46 15.59 -18.34
CA GLU A 591 14.64 15.02 -17.70
C GLU A 591 14.52 15.08 -16.17
N ILE A 592 14.50 13.92 -15.53
CA ILE A 592 14.26 13.75 -14.09
C ILE A 592 15.28 12.75 -13.55
N GLY A 593 16.07 13.14 -12.55
CA GLY A 593 17.10 12.28 -11.94
C GLY A 593 18.19 11.81 -12.91
N GLY A 594 18.37 12.48 -14.05
CA GLY A 594 19.26 12.06 -15.14
C GLY A 594 18.66 11.07 -16.14
N GLN A 595 17.40 10.66 -15.96
CA GLN A 595 16.65 9.88 -16.95
C GLN A 595 15.74 10.79 -17.79
N LEU A 596 15.71 10.54 -19.10
CA LEU A 596 14.87 11.27 -20.05
C LEU A 596 13.59 10.49 -20.35
N PHE A 597 12.44 11.05 -19.97
CA PHE A 597 11.12 10.46 -20.20
C PHE A 597 10.47 11.10 -21.43
N THR A 598 10.44 10.37 -22.55
CA THR A 598 9.90 10.87 -23.83
C THR A 598 8.43 10.53 -24.04
N PHE A 599 7.65 11.56 -24.37
CA PHE A 599 6.24 11.55 -24.68
C PHE A 599 6.06 11.77 -26.19
N THR A 600 5.35 10.84 -26.82
CA THR A 600 4.90 10.90 -28.21
C THR A 600 3.61 11.72 -28.31
N PRO A 601 3.20 12.17 -29.51
CA PRO A 601 1.94 12.89 -29.70
C PRO A 601 0.73 12.19 -29.07
N ASP A 602 0.65 10.86 -29.18
CA ASP A 602 -0.48 10.08 -28.67
C ASP A 602 -0.54 10.02 -27.13
N ASP A 603 0.57 10.34 -26.43
CA ASP A 603 0.61 10.41 -24.97
C ASP A 603 0.02 11.73 -24.43
N TYR A 604 0.17 12.84 -25.17
CA TYR A 604 -0.15 14.20 -24.69
C TYR A 604 -1.20 14.96 -25.52
N ILE A 605 -1.72 14.36 -26.59
CA ILE A 605 -2.80 14.92 -27.42
C ILE A 605 -4.08 14.12 -27.23
N ARG A 606 -5.14 14.78 -26.77
CA ARG A 606 -6.48 14.17 -26.67
C ARG A 606 -7.34 14.55 -27.88
N LYS A 607 -7.76 13.55 -28.65
CA LYS A 607 -8.69 13.75 -29.77
C LYS A 607 -10.13 13.87 -29.28
N VAL A 608 -10.82 14.95 -29.65
CA VAL A 608 -12.24 15.21 -29.37
C VAL A 608 -12.96 15.48 -30.69
N GLY A 609 -13.59 14.43 -31.23
CA GLY A 609 -14.21 14.47 -32.56
C GLY A 609 -13.17 14.77 -33.67
N PRO A 610 -13.33 15.86 -34.46
CA PRO A 610 -12.36 16.26 -35.47
C PRO A 610 -11.20 17.11 -34.92
N ILE A 611 -11.28 17.58 -33.67
CA ILE A 611 -10.29 18.46 -33.04
C ILE A 611 -9.30 17.62 -32.22
N CYS A 612 -8.04 18.04 -32.18
CA CYS A 612 -7.06 17.55 -31.20
C CYS A 612 -6.74 18.65 -30.20
N ILE A 613 -6.75 18.30 -28.92
CA ILE A 613 -6.44 19.16 -27.77
C ILE A 613 -5.05 18.79 -27.25
N PHE A 614 -4.20 19.79 -27.06
CA PHE A 614 -2.91 19.67 -26.40
C PHE A 614 -3.16 19.63 -24.88
N MET A 615 -2.80 18.53 -24.20
CA MET A 615 -3.16 18.30 -22.79
C MET A 615 -2.23 19.02 -21.80
N PHE A 616 -1.91 20.28 -22.10
CA PHE A 616 -1.18 21.19 -21.23
C PHE A 616 -2.07 22.39 -20.91
N ARG A 617 -1.92 22.95 -19.70
CA ARG A 617 -2.59 24.19 -19.27
C ARG A 617 -1.59 25.15 -18.65
N HIS A 618 -1.98 26.42 -18.57
CA HIS A 618 -1.27 27.40 -17.76
C HIS A 618 -1.60 27.21 -16.28
N ILE A 619 -0.70 27.63 -15.41
CA ILE A 619 -0.96 27.77 -13.97
C ILE A 619 -0.35 29.08 -13.46
N SER A 620 -1.21 29.96 -12.95
CA SER A 620 -0.80 31.22 -12.32
C SER A 620 0.22 30.98 -11.20
N LYS A 621 1.21 31.86 -11.06
CA LYS A 621 2.37 31.69 -10.15
C LYS A 621 1.97 31.58 -8.67
N MET A 622 1.66 30.36 -8.21
CA MET A 622 1.02 30.12 -6.91
C MET A 622 1.80 30.63 -5.68
N THR A 623 3.13 30.75 -5.75
CA THR A 623 3.97 31.12 -4.60
C THR A 623 5.12 32.09 -4.95
N GLY A 624 5.07 32.74 -6.11
CA GLY A 624 6.17 33.60 -6.60
C GLY A 624 7.40 32.84 -7.12
N GLN A 625 7.32 31.52 -7.22
CA GLN A 625 8.22 30.67 -8.00
C GLN A 625 7.41 29.96 -9.12
N ASP A 626 8.09 29.64 -10.22
CA ASP A 626 7.49 29.08 -11.43
C ASP A 626 7.49 27.55 -11.41
N ALA A 627 6.33 26.97 -11.12
CA ALA A 627 6.13 25.54 -10.90
C ALA A 627 5.47 24.82 -12.08
N TRP A 628 5.78 23.55 -12.26
CA TRP A 628 5.00 22.61 -13.04
C TRP A 628 4.11 21.72 -12.15
N LEU A 629 2.99 21.25 -12.70
CA LEU A 629 2.04 20.34 -12.06
C LEU A 629 1.76 19.17 -13.01
N PHE A 630 2.28 18.00 -12.68
CA PHE A 630 2.24 16.80 -13.52
C PHE A 630 1.08 15.90 -13.10
N GLY A 631 -0.02 15.99 -13.83
CA GLY A 631 -1.24 15.20 -13.64
C GLY A 631 -1.25 13.85 -14.36
N ASP A 632 -2.46 13.34 -14.62
CA ASP A 632 -2.68 11.96 -15.09
C ASP A 632 -2.00 11.64 -16.44
N ILE A 633 -1.81 12.63 -17.32
CA ILE A 633 -1.04 12.52 -18.56
C ILE A 633 0.38 12.02 -18.28
N PHE A 634 1.06 12.61 -17.30
CA PHE A 634 2.40 12.17 -16.91
C PHE A 634 2.35 10.80 -16.22
N LEU A 635 1.46 10.66 -15.23
CA LEU A 635 1.33 9.45 -14.39
C LEU A 635 0.87 8.19 -15.17
N ARG A 636 0.31 8.33 -16.38
CA ARG A 636 -0.01 7.22 -17.30
C ARG A 636 1.20 6.75 -18.11
N LYS A 637 2.15 7.64 -18.40
CA LYS A 637 3.36 7.33 -19.18
C LYS A 637 4.52 6.88 -18.30
N VAL A 638 4.61 7.48 -17.11
CA VAL A 638 5.68 7.27 -16.14
C VAL A 638 5.07 6.73 -14.86
N TYR A 639 5.33 5.45 -14.58
CA TYR A 639 4.97 4.83 -13.32
C TYR A 639 5.71 5.57 -12.19
N THR A 640 4.92 6.18 -11.31
CA THR A 640 5.39 7.13 -10.30
C THR A 640 5.11 6.56 -8.91
N ILE A 641 6.18 6.35 -8.15
CA ILE A 641 6.21 5.70 -6.84
C ILE A 641 6.49 6.78 -5.78
N PHE A 642 5.56 6.97 -4.85
CA PHE A 642 5.63 7.98 -3.82
C PHE A 642 6.08 7.33 -2.50
N LYS A 643 7.32 7.59 -2.08
CA LYS A 643 7.95 6.97 -0.90
C LYS A 643 7.98 7.95 0.27
N TYR A 644 7.15 7.71 1.28
CA TYR A 644 6.91 8.60 2.42
C TYR A 644 7.92 8.32 3.55
N GLY A 645 9.03 9.06 3.56
CA GLY A 645 10.06 8.99 4.59
C GLY A 645 9.78 9.91 5.78
N ASN A 646 10.79 10.21 6.60
CA ASN A 646 10.81 11.43 7.42
C ASN A 646 11.11 12.67 6.53
N ARG A 647 11.21 13.87 7.14
CA ARG A 647 11.27 15.18 6.44
C ARG A 647 12.23 15.26 5.24
N ASN A 648 13.37 14.56 5.30
CA ASN A 648 14.42 14.59 4.27
C ASN A 648 14.67 13.22 3.61
N GLU A 649 13.85 12.21 3.93
CA GLU A 649 13.98 10.81 3.46
C GLU A 649 12.87 10.43 2.46
N SER A 650 12.03 11.40 2.08
CA SER A 650 10.92 11.16 1.15
C SER A 650 11.43 11.28 -0.28
N GLU A 651 11.04 10.34 -1.14
CA GLU A 651 11.56 10.19 -2.49
C GLU A 651 10.40 9.94 -3.46
N ILE A 652 10.60 10.29 -4.73
CA ILE A 652 9.71 9.87 -5.81
C ILE A 652 10.53 9.00 -6.78
N GLY A 653 10.06 7.78 -7.01
CA GLY A 653 10.60 6.84 -7.98
C GLY A 653 9.90 6.96 -9.32
N PHE A 654 10.65 7.04 -10.41
CA PHE A 654 10.14 7.13 -11.77
C PHE A 654 10.64 5.97 -12.62
N ALA A 655 9.72 5.34 -13.36
CA ALA A 655 10.03 4.34 -14.38
C ALA A 655 9.06 4.47 -15.56
N LEU A 656 9.39 3.91 -16.73
CA LEU A 656 8.43 3.87 -17.84
C LEU A 656 7.30 2.88 -17.52
N ALA A 657 6.04 3.27 -17.74
CA ALA A 657 4.91 2.35 -17.58
C ALA A 657 4.97 1.19 -18.61
N THR A 658 4.36 0.06 -18.26
CA THR A 658 4.24 -1.14 -19.12
C THR A 658 3.21 -0.97 -20.24
#